data_AF-A0A2K2VYD1-F1
#
_entry.id   AF-A0A2K2VYD1-F1
#
_cell.length_a   1.000
_cell.length_b   1.000
_cell.length_c   1.000
_cell.angle_alpha   90.00
_cell.angle_beta   90.00
_cell.angle_gamma   90.00
#
_symmetry.space_group_name_H-M   'P 1'
#
loop_
_entity.id
_entity.type
_entity.pdbx_description
1 polymer ?
#
loop_
_entity_poly.entity_id
_entity_poly.type
_entity_poly.pdbx_seq_one_letter_code
_entity_poly.pdbx_strand_id
1 'polypeptide(L)'
;MEIWQFNDPEPLRPFLRVLENHAPHLVDSANHLLRADPAPRRADLICLAQGLVDSSANVRQAVRVLIFSPPVEEELAHFRRLVHWLPDWLPPAWYEHQSLRPLVAELISATDSLRNCRPLAVVLEYILKRRLSSWRQEASLLSGSLKSSTRNHLLSRLINRLPFPLQPGLRRRLLEKRDLSPGQICEILVAANRLSPMGTHRYWRRMVSLHDLASSSIPSPSQSRLEPFCHKPERDLRILSWGQRSLEEVAFLEKLISYQANELVEVFRLAREVSQRTKRVVLTLHNASLGASSGWGVPSFAQQMPGEAAATFSAQVNSLRENFAASLSAPPRSSPRSNLHCPQQQIDKLFLLWGKRLVRPGLLQNIWALRVSLILNDLPLEECESIFSEAPELLEHADHQRLTRGKGLAVTLVPPTTASQQVHETLLWYQKKKAGHARLISLLWALIEAGEEWLRSERLESLVLPIIDKVFISSQRDQDLAHLPLFVQLVSRMDQAPLFLLIDDTPRAAHPSLQLAIDHWRQQLDFLGLGVYASQADSEEEPLETILSRSSRVNLFALRPLTQVHNPLSLDTLLAKRPQSFLSPAEYDSSWKDNLPFLYHGTQVAPFSGASKRAEQFSPALITSAGPMAFGSYYRHRLRQLALERLGFAREKSRADDNRSSLHHLWREYAQLANLL
;
A
#
# COMPACT_ATOMS: atom_id res chain seq x y z
N MET A 1 -5.63 0.18 -11.99
CA MET A 1 -5.33 0.21 -13.43
C MET A 1 -4.98 -1.21 -13.80
N GLU A 2 -5.82 -1.88 -14.59
CA GLU A 2 -5.53 -3.22 -15.11
C GLU A 2 -4.14 -3.23 -15.73
N ILE A 3 -3.35 -4.26 -15.42
CA ILE A 3 -2.08 -4.50 -16.10
C ILE A 3 -2.47 -5.15 -17.43
N TRP A 4 -2.78 -4.31 -18.41
CA TRP A 4 -2.92 -4.77 -19.79
C TRP A 4 -1.54 -5.24 -20.23
N GLN A 5 -1.38 -6.55 -20.41
CA GLN A 5 -0.21 -7.12 -21.06
C GLN A 5 -0.30 -6.75 -22.55
N PHE A 6 0.35 -5.66 -22.95
CA PHE A 6 0.41 -5.23 -24.35
C PHE A 6 1.45 -6.07 -25.10
N ASN A 7 1.08 -7.28 -25.50
CA ASN A 7 1.81 -8.03 -26.53
C ASN A 7 1.09 -7.98 -27.89
N ASP A 8 -0.06 -7.31 -27.98
CA ASP A 8 -0.90 -7.19 -29.17
C ASP A 8 -1.23 -5.70 -29.41
N PRO A 9 -1.28 -5.17 -30.65
CA PRO A 9 -1.74 -3.80 -30.94
C PRO A 9 -3.26 -3.59 -30.77
N GLU A 10 -4.04 -4.66 -30.60
CA GLU A 10 -5.49 -4.64 -30.31
C GLU A 10 -5.96 -3.67 -29.22
N PRO A 11 -5.28 -3.51 -28.06
CA PRO A 11 -5.79 -2.70 -26.97
C PRO A 11 -5.61 -1.19 -27.19
N LEU A 12 -4.97 -0.77 -28.30
CA LEU A 12 -4.84 0.63 -28.69
C LEU A 12 -5.78 1.06 -29.82
N ARG A 13 -6.46 0.10 -30.48
CA ARG A 13 -7.54 0.40 -31.44
C ARG A 13 -8.57 1.40 -30.89
N PRO A 14 -8.98 1.35 -29.60
CA PRO A 14 -9.90 2.34 -29.07
C PRO A 14 -9.34 3.77 -29.12
N PHE A 15 -8.04 3.96 -28.85
CA PHE A 15 -7.41 5.28 -28.87
C PHE A 15 -7.12 5.78 -30.29
N LEU A 16 -6.72 4.89 -31.20
CA LEU A 16 -6.61 5.22 -32.63
C LEU A 16 -7.95 5.60 -33.22
N ARG A 17 -9.04 4.86 -32.92
CA ARG A 17 -10.39 5.22 -33.36
C ARG A 17 -10.83 6.58 -32.84
N VAL A 18 -10.45 6.95 -31.62
CA VAL A 18 -10.70 8.30 -31.09
C VAL A 18 -9.97 9.35 -31.96
N LEU A 19 -8.72 9.10 -32.37
CA LEU A 19 -8.01 10.01 -33.26
C LEU A 19 -8.61 10.03 -34.67
N GLU A 20 -8.96 8.88 -35.25
CA GLU A 20 -9.61 8.77 -36.56
C GLU A 20 -10.91 9.59 -36.62
N ASN A 21 -11.71 9.55 -35.55
CA ASN A 21 -13.01 10.22 -35.49
C ASN A 21 -12.94 11.70 -35.11
N HIS A 22 -11.94 12.11 -34.31
CA HIS A 22 -11.93 13.43 -33.68
C HIS A 22 -10.68 14.27 -33.96
N ALA A 23 -9.58 13.67 -34.43
CA ALA A 23 -8.33 14.35 -34.74
C ALA A 23 -7.56 13.62 -35.87
N PRO A 24 -8.13 13.51 -37.08
CA PRO A 24 -7.58 12.67 -38.16
C PRO A 24 -6.17 13.10 -38.60
N HIS A 25 -5.84 14.38 -38.43
CA HIS A 25 -4.50 14.93 -38.70
C HIS A 25 -3.40 14.35 -37.79
N LEU A 26 -3.75 13.71 -36.66
CA LEU A 26 -2.79 13.06 -35.75
C LEU A 26 -2.61 11.57 -36.05
N VAL A 27 -3.46 10.98 -36.89
CA VAL A 27 -3.49 9.53 -37.14
C VAL A 27 -2.21 9.03 -37.80
N ASP A 28 -1.66 9.79 -38.74
CA ASP A 28 -0.41 9.40 -39.42
C ASP A 28 0.78 9.38 -38.45
N SER A 29 0.90 10.38 -37.58
CA SER A 29 1.93 10.41 -36.55
C SER A 29 1.71 9.33 -35.48
N ALA A 30 0.45 9.03 -35.12
CA ALA A 30 0.13 7.91 -34.23
C ALA A 30 0.50 6.57 -34.88
N ASN A 31 0.13 6.34 -36.13
CA ASN A 31 0.48 5.13 -36.86
C ASN A 31 1.99 4.98 -37.04
N HIS A 32 2.70 6.09 -37.25
CA HIS A 32 4.16 6.06 -37.36
C HIS A 32 4.84 5.69 -36.03
N LEU A 33 4.30 6.15 -34.89
CA LEU A 33 4.70 5.71 -33.56
C LEU A 33 4.49 4.21 -33.30
N LEU A 34 3.49 3.62 -33.97
CA LEU A 34 3.08 2.23 -33.78
C LEU A 34 3.78 1.25 -34.73
N ARG A 35 4.57 1.73 -35.70
CA ARG A 35 5.35 0.86 -36.59
C ARG A 35 6.52 0.24 -35.82
N ALA A 36 6.89 -0.98 -36.20
CA ALA A 36 8.00 -1.75 -35.62
C ALA A 36 9.41 -1.17 -35.86
N ASP A 37 9.52 0.07 -36.36
CA ASP A 37 10.80 0.73 -36.65
C ASP A 37 11.31 1.39 -35.35
N PRO A 38 12.62 1.32 -35.02
CA PRO A 38 13.08 1.37 -33.63
C PRO A 38 13.09 2.78 -33.02
N ALA A 39 12.56 3.80 -33.71
CA ALA A 39 12.41 5.10 -33.08
C ALA A 39 11.35 6.05 -33.66
N PRO A 40 10.61 6.74 -32.78
CA PRO A 40 9.76 7.85 -33.21
C PRO A 40 10.57 8.98 -33.81
N ARG A 41 10.09 9.56 -34.92
CA ARG A 41 10.66 10.80 -35.44
C ARG A 41 10.24 11.95 -34.53
N ARG A 42 11.14 12.91 -34.35
CA ARG A 42 10.91 14.13 -33.59
C ARG A 42 9.66 14.88 -34.05
N ALA A 43 9.44 14.94 -35.36
CA ALA A 43 8.28 15.61 -35.95
C ALA A 43 6.94 14.96 -35.55
N ASP A 44 6.87 13.63 -35.51
CA ASP A 44 5.64 12.90 -35.17
C ASP A 44 5.27 13.08 -33.70
N LEU A 45 6.25 13.03 -32.80
CA LEU A 45 6.01 13.28 -31.39
C LEU A 45 5.60 14.74 -31.13
N ILE A 46 6.20 15.71 -31.83
CA ILE A 46 5.79 17.12 -31.77
C ILE A 46 4.35 17.27 -32.26
N CYS A 47 4.00 16.64 -33.38
CA CYS A 47 2.66 16.69 -33.94
C CYS A 47 1.63 16.08 -32.99
N LEU A 48 1.89 14.88 -32.47
CA LEU A 48 1.01 14.24 -31.49
C LEU A 48 0.85 15.05 -30.22
N ALA A 49 1.93 15.64 -29.73
CA ALA A 49 1.89 16.43 -28.51
C ALA A 49 0.96 17.67 -28.64
N GLN A 50 0.69 18.17 -29.86
CA GLN A 50 -0.35 19.19 -30.09
C GLN A 50 -1.74 18.73 -29.66
N GLY A 51 -2.04 17.43 -29.76
CA GLY A 51 -3.30 16.86 -29.29
C GLY A 51 -3.45 16.80 -27.76
N LEU A 52 -2.39 17.08 -26.99
CA LEU A 52 -2.50 17.20 -25.53
C LEU A 52 -3.26 18.45 -25.08
N VAL A 53 -3.38 19.45 -25.96
CA VAL A 53 -4.17 20.68 -25.73
C VAL A 53 -5.48 20.70 -26.52
N ASP A 54 -5.87 19.57 -27.12
CA ASP A 54 -7.11 19.47 -27.89
C ASP A 54 -8.33 19.79 -27.03
N SER A 55 -9.37 20.36 -27.65
CA SER A 55 -10.64 20.66 -26.98
C SER A 55 -11.33 19.41 -26.40
N SER A 56 -11.19 18.25 -27.06
CA SER A 56 -11.77 16.97 -26.66
C SER A 56 -10.96 16.27 -25.57
N ALA A 57 -11.62 15.94 -24.45
CA ALA A 57 -11.00 15.16 -23.38
C ALA A 57 -10.56 13.76 -23.82
N ASN A 58 -11.29 13.16 -24.76
CA ASN A 58 -10.99 11.84 -25.29
C ASN A 58 -9.72 11.87 -26.16
N VAL A 59 -9.56 12.91 -27.00
CA VAL A 59 -8.34 13.10 -27.80
C VAL A 59 -7.15 13.33 -26.88
N ARG A 60 -7.28 14.21 -25.88
CA ARG A 60 -6.20 14.44 -24.89
C ARG A 60 -5.78 13.15 -24.18
N GLN A 61 -6.74 12.32 -23.77
CA GLN A 61 -6.45 11.05 -23.11
C GLN A 61 -5.80 10.04 -24.07
N ALA A 62 -6.30 9.92 -25.30
CA ALA A 62 -5.73 9.04 -26.32
C ALA A 62 -4.28 9.41 -26.63
N VAL A 63 -4.00 10.70 -26.86
CA VAL A 63 -2.64 11.20 -27.09
C VAL A 63 -1.75 10.97 -25.87
N ARG A 64 -2.25 11.20 -24.66
CA ARG A 64 -1.48 10.95 -23.42
C ARG A 64 -1.08 9.48 -23.31
N VAL A 65 -1.98 8.55 -23.61
CA VAL A 65 -1.68 7.11 -23.63
C VAL A 65 -0.64 6.79 -24.71
N LEU A 66 -0.81 7.30 -25.94
CA LEU A 66 0.12 7.03 -27.03
C LEU A 66 1.54 7.57 -26.79
N ILE A 67 1.68 8.71 -26.11
CA ILE A 67 2.99 9.32 -25.82
C ILE A 67 3.66 8.67 -24.59
N PHE A 68 2.92 8.45 -23.51
CA PHE A 68 3.47 8.03 -22.20
C PHE A 68 3.28 6.54 -21.90
N SER A 69 2.63 5.79 -22.79
CA SER A 69 2.51 4.33 -22.75
C SER A 69 2.54 3.77 -24.18
N PRO A 70 3.63 4.02 -24.93
CA PRO A 70 3.75 3.61 -26.33
C PRO A 70 3.96 2.09 -26.43
N PRO A 71 3.33 1.38 -27.39
CA PRO A 71 3.52 -0.06 -27.57
C PRO A 71 4.75 -0.36 -28.46
N VAL A 72 5.87 0.31 -28.20
CA VAL A 72 7.10 0.08 -28.98
C VAL A 72 7.92 -1.03 -28.34
N GLU A 73 8.64 -1.82 -29.15
CA GLU A 73 9.48 -2.90 -28.60
C GLU A 73 10.57 -2.42 -27.64
N GLU A 74 11.03 -1.17 -27.83
CA GLU A 74 12.01 -0.48 -26.99
C GLU A 74 11.40 0.78 -26.35
N GLU A 75 10.45 0.60 -25.42
CA GLU A 75 9.81 1.71 -24.70
C GLU A 75 10.86 2.63 -24.06
N LEU A 76 11.96 2.05 -23.56
CA LEU A 76 13.08 2.78 -22.98
C LEU A 76 13.77 3.74 -23.97
N ALA A 77 13.96 3.32 -25.22
CA ALA A 77 14.57 4.14 -26.26
C ALA A 77 13.64 5.29 -26.68
N HIS A 78 12.33 5.02 -26.76
CA HIS A 78 11.31 6.05 -26.94
C HIS A 78 11.35 7.07 -25.81
N PHE A 79 11.38 6.62 -24.56
CA PHE A 79 11.43 7.53 -23.41
C PHE A 79 12.71 8.36 -23.37
N ARG A 80 13.88 7.78 -23.66
CA ARG A 80 15.14 8.54 -23.79
C ARG A 80 15.00 9.71 -24.77
N ARG A 81 14.35 9.50 -25.91
CA ARG A 81 14.12 10.54 -26.92
C ARG A 81 13.07 11.55 -26.49
N LEU A 82 11.96 11.07 -25.92
CA LEU A 82 10.89 11.90 -25.37
C LEU A 82 11.41 12.91 -24.35
N VAL A 83 12.24 12.44 -23.44
CA VAL A 83 12.88 13.29 -22.42
C VAL A 83 13.86 14.27 -23.05
N HIS A 84 14.67 13.81 -23.99
CA HIS A 84 15.64 14.65 -24.67
C HIS A 84 14.96 15.80 -25.43
N TRP A 85 13.77 15.56 -25.98
CA TRP A 85 13.00 16.55 -26.74
C TRP A 85 11.95 17.30 -25.89
N LEU A 86 11.76 16.93 -24.62
CA LEU A 86 10.85 17.61 -23.69
C LEU A 86 11.04 19.15 -23.63
N PRO A 87 12.28 19.69 -23.64
CA PRO A 87 12.53 21.13 -23.73
C PRO A 87 11.88 21.81 -24.95
N ASP A 88 11.78 21.07 -26.05
CA ASP A 88 11.31 21.58 -27.35
C ASP A 88 9.80 21.41 -27.51
N TRP A 89 9.19 20.50 -26.75
CA TRP A 89 7.76 20.19 -26.77
C TRP A 89 6.94 21.00 -25.78
N LEU A 90 7.57 21.79 -24.92
CA LEU A 90 6.89 22.65 -23.95
C LEU A 90 6.98 24.12 -24.37
N PRO A 91 6.28 24.56 -25.46
CA PRO A 91 6.07 25.97 -25.69
C PRO A 91 5.54 26.63 -24.41
N PRO A 92 5.98 27.85 -24.07
CA PRO A 92 5.42 28.59 -22.94
C PRO A 92 3.88 28.67 -22.98
N ALA A 93 3.31 28.72 -24.20
CA ALA A 93 1.87 28.69 -24.46
C ALA A 93 1.15 27.40 -23.99
N TRP A 94 1.83 26.26 -23.92
CA TRP A 94 1.21 25.00 -23.50
C TRP A 94 1.00 24.93 -21.99
N TYR A 95 1.84 25.61 -21.21
CA TYR A 95 1.61 25.76 -19.77
C TYR A 95 0.34 26.56 -19.45
N GLU A 96 -0.16 27.37 -20.41
CA GLU A 96 -1.39 28.13 -20.26
C GLU A 96 -2.62 27.22 -20.14
N HIS A 97 -2.58 26.07 -20.81
CA HIS A 97 -3.64 25.06 -20.80
C HIS A 97 -3.70 24.33 -19.44
N GLN A 98 -4.83 24.48 -18.76
CA GLN A 98 -5.06 23.90 -17.42
C GLN A 98 -4.89 22.37 -17.39
N SER A 99 -5.20 21.67 -18.49
CA SER A 99 -5.08 20.22 -18.62
C SER A 99 -3.63 19.71 -18.59
N LEU A 100 -2.66 20.54 -18.97
CA LEU A 100 -1.25 20.16 -19.05
C LEU A 100 -0.45 20.45 -17.77
N ARG A 101 -0.97 21.31 -16.89
CA ARG A 101 -0.24 21.75 -15.68
C ARG A 101 0.17 20.59 -14.77
N PRO A 102 -0.68 19.57 -14.48
CA PRO A 102 -0.27 18.43 -13.66
C PRO A 102 0.88 17.63 -14.29
N LEU A 103 0.82 17.39 -15.60
CA LEU A 103 1.86 16.66 -16.33
C LEU A 103 3.20 17.43 -16.32
N VAL A 104 3.17 18.75 -16.53
CA VAL A 104 4.37 19.59 -16.46
C VAL A 104 4.95 19.58 -15.04
N ALA A 105 4.10 19.65 -14.02
CA ALA A 105 4.55 19.59 -12.63
C ALA A 105 5.16 18.23 -12.27
N GLU A 106 4.59 17.11 -12.73
CA GLU A 106 5.14 15.76 -12.56
C GLU A 106 6.52 15.64 -13.22
N LEU A 107 6.65 16.11 -14.47
CA LEU A 107 7.92 16.11 -15.20
C LEU A 107 8.99 16.95 -14.50
N ILE A 108 8.62 18.15 -14.03
CA ILE A 108 9.54 19.02 -13.29
C ILE A 108 10.01 18.35 -12.01
N SER A 109 9.07 17.82 -11.22
CA SER A 109 9.35 17.14 -9.95
C SER A 109 10.20 15.88 -10.14
N ALA A 110 10.08 15.16 -11.26
CA ALA A 110 10.88 13.98 -11.58
C ALA A 110 12.30 14.31 -12.10
N THR A 111 12.55 15.57 -12.50
CA THR A 111 13.85 16.00 -13.05
C THR A 111 14.68 16.80 -12.04
N ASP A 112 15.88 16.31 -11.77
CA ASP A 112 16.91 16.88 -10.90
C ASP A 112 18.24 17.14 -11.66
N SER A 113 18.20 17.11 -12.99
CA SER A 113 19.37 17.32 -13.86
C SER A 113 19.56 18.78 -14.27
N LEU A 114 20.83 19.24 -14.29
CA LEU A 114 21.22 20.57 -14.75
C LEU A 114 20.78 20.87 -16.19
N ARG A 115 20.66 19.84 -17.05
CA ARG A 115 20.18 19.99 -18.44
C ARG A 115 18.73 20.45 -18.51
N ASN A 116 17.91 20.07 -17.52
CA ASN A 116 16.48 20.38 -17.45
C ASN A 116 16.20 21.71 -16.73
N CYS A 117 17.23 22.38 -16.19
CA CYS A 117 17.10 23.70 -15.57
C CYS A 117 16.63 24.80 -16.55
N ARG A 118 16.91 24.67 -17.86
CA ARG A 118 16.52 25.70 -18.85
C ARG A 118 15.01 25.71 -19.11
N PRO A 119 14.35 24.57 -19.45
CA PRO A 119 12.89 24.49 -19.52
C PRO A 119 12.22 24.85 -18.20
N LEU A 120 12.75 24.35 -17.08
CA LEU A 120 12.24 24.65 -15.75
C LEU A 120 12.26 26.15 -15.46
N ALA A 121 13.36 26.83 -15.79
CA ALA A 121 13.44 28.28 -15.65
C ALA A 121 12.41 29.03 -16.51
N VAL A 122 12.09 28.54 -17.72
CA VAL A 122 11.08 29.14 -18.61
C VAL A 122 9.67 28.96 -18.04
N VAL A 123 9.33 27.77 -17.55
CA VAL A 123 8.02 27.49 -16.93
C VAL A 123 7.84 28.33 -15.66
N LEU A 124 8.84 28.36 -14.78
CA LEU A 124 8.77 29.14 -13.55
C LEU A 124 8.74 30.65 -13.84
N GLU A 125 9.50 31.14 -14.82
CA GLU A 125 9.43 32.53 -15.30
C GLU A 125 8.00 32.89 -15.77
N TYR A 126 7.34 31.98 -16.47
CA TYR A 126 5.95 32.16 -16.89
C TYR A 126 4.98 32.23 -15.69
N ILE A 127 5.12 31.33 -14.70
CA ILE A 127 4.33 31.35 -13.46
C ILE A 127 4.52 32.68 -12.72
N LEU A 128 5.77 33.16 -12.60
CA LEU A 128 6.12 34.42 -11.94
C LEU A 128 5.45 35.65 -12.61
N LYS A 129 5.11 35.57 -13.89
CA LYS A 129 4.46 36.63 -14.67
C LYS A 129 2.92 36.66 -14.51
N ARG A 130 2.26 35.65 -13.92
CA ARG A 130 0.78 35.57 -13.77
C ARG A 130 0.19 36.16 -12.48
N ARG A 131 -1.11 36.57 -12.48
CA ARG A 131 -1.83 37.19 -11.33
C ARG A 131 -2.04 36.25 -10.12
N LEU A 132 -2.31 36.83 -8.94
CA LEU A 132 -2.15 36.23 -7.59
C LEU A 132 -3.01 34.99 -7.24
N SER A 133 -4.12 34.74 -7.92
CA SER A 133 -5.08 33.70 -7.51
C SER A 133 -4.75 32.30 -8.03
N SER A 134 -4.03 32.15 -9.15
CA SER A 134 -3.73 30.85 -9.78
C SER A 134 -2.37 30.26 -9.43
N TRP A 135 -1.37 31.09 -9.12
CA TRP A 135 0.01 30.62 -8.91
C TRP A 135 0.22 29.83 -7.60
N ARG A 136 -0.60 30.02 -6.55
CA ARG A 136 -0.49 29.26 -5.28
C ARG A 136 -0.85 27.79 -5.44
N GLN A 137 -1.91 27.51 -6.20
CA GLN A 137 -2.25 26.14 -6.58
C GLN A 137 -1.13 25.53 -7.42
N GLU A 138 -0.51 26.30 -8.32
CA GLU A 138 0.60 25.83 -9.16
C GLU A 138 1.89 25.59 -8.36
N ALA A 139 2.23 26.45 -7.40
CA ALA A 139 3.38 26.28 -6.50
C ALA A 139 3.22 25.01 -5.64
N SER A 140 1.99 24.68 -5.22
CA SER A 140 1.71 23.46 -4.47
C SER A 140 1.97 22.18 -5.28
N LEU A 141 1.89 22.24 -6.61
CA LEU A 141 2.21 21.12 -7.51
C LEU A 141 3.73 20.93 -7.70
N LEU A 142 4.55 21.91 -7.30
CA LEU A 142 6.01 21.94 -7.48
C LEU A 142 6.75 21.68 -6.15
N SER A 143 6.34 20.63 -5.44
CA SER A 143 6.81 20.30 -4.09
C SER A 143 8.09 19.45 -4.03
N GLY A 144 8.60 18.96 -5.16
CA GLY A 144 9.83 18.15 -5.24
C GLY A 144 11.08 18.88 -4.75
N SER A 145 12.00 18.16 -4.10
CA SER A 145 13.31 18.71 -3.72
C SER A 145 14.29 18.60 -4.89
N LEU A 146 15.12 19.63 -5.07
CA LEU A 146 16.21 19.65 -6.06
C LEU A 146 17.56 19.50 -5.36
N LYS A 147 18.52 18.80 -5.97
CA LYS A 147 19.92 18.82 -5.56
C LYS A 147 20.42 20.25 -5.48
N SER A 148 21.27 20.52 -4.49
CA SER A 148 21.78 21.87 -4.21
C SER A 148 22.43 22.53 -5.44
N SER A 149 23.14 21.76 -6.28
CA SER A 149 23.75 22.24 -7.52
C SER A 149 22.71 22.66 -8.58
N THR A 150 21.75 21.77 -8.87
CA THR A 150 20.64 22.00 -9.81
C THR A 150 19.80 23.19 -9.39
N ARG A 151 19.44 23.25 -8.11
CA ARG A 151 18.70 24.35 -7.51
C ARG A 151 19.45 25.68 -7.59
N ASN A 152 20.74 25.72 -7.25
CA ASN A 152 21.54 26.95 -7.34
C ASN A 152 21.64 27.46 -8.78
N HIS A 153 21.78 26.54 -9.74
CA HIS A 153 21.78 26.89 -11.15
C HIS A 153 20.42 27.43 -11.61
N LEU A 154 19.33 26.79 -11.19
CA LEU A 154 17.96 27.24 -11.47
C LEU A 154 17.69 28.63 -10.88
N LEU A 155 18.02 28.83 -9.60
CA LEU A 155 17.91 30.11 -8.92
C LEU A 155 18.69 31.19 -9.64
N SER A 156 19.94 30.93 -10.02
CA SER A 156 20.76 31.88 -10.77
C SER A 156 20.10 32.29 -12.10
N ARG A 157 19.55 31.32 -12.85
CA ARG A 157 18.83 31.60 -14.10
C ARG A 157 17.55 32.39 -13.88
N LEU A 158 16.76 32.05 -12.87
CA LEU A 158 15.51 32.74 -12.55
C LEU A 158 15.77 34.19 -12.14
N ILE A 159 16.75 34.41 -11.25
CA ILE A 159 17.14 35.74 -10.78
C ILE A 159 17.54 36.64 -11.95
N ASN A 160 18.31 36.11 -12.90
CA ASN A 160 18.75 36.86 -14.08
C ASN A 160 17.60 37.18 -15.07
N ARG A 161 16.43 36.58 -14.89
CA ARG A 161 15.24 36.75 -15.74
C ARG A 161 14.10 37.50 -15.04
N LEU A 162 14.30 37.91 -13.80
CA LEU A 162 13.34 38.76 -13.10
C LEU A 162 13.33 40.16 -13.73
N PRO A 163 12.17 40.82 -13.82
CA PRO A 163 12.07 42.17 -14.34
C PRO A 163 12.79 43.21 -13.44
N PHE A 164 13.05 42.87 -12.18
CA PHE A 164 13.79 43.71 -11.23
C PHE A 164 14.87 42.91 -10.48
N PRO A 165 16.02 43.51 -10.18
CA PRO A 165 17.08 42.85 -9.42
C PRO A 165 16.63 42.62 -7.97
N LEU A 166 16.84 41.40 -7.47
CA LEU A 166 16.62 41.10 -6.05
C LEU A 166 17.60 41.86 -5.16
N GLN A 167 17.12 42.28 -3.99
CA GLN A 167 17.97 42.79 -2.92
C GLN A 167 19.13 41.81 -2.63
N PRO A 168 20.39 42.27 -2.56
CA PRO A 168 21.56 41.40 -2.38
C PRO A 168 21.45 40.44 -1.18
N GLY A 169 20.85 40.91 -0.07
CA GLY A 169 20.61 40.09 1.12
C GLY A 169 19.60 38.96 0.94
N LEU A 170 18.55 39.17 0.13
CA LEU A 170 17.55 38.13 -0.17
C LEU A 170 18.14 37.08 -1.13
N ARG A 171 18.91 37.53 -2.13
CA ARG A 171 19.65 36.64 -3.03
C ARG A 171 20.60 35.72 -2.25
N ARG A 172 21.35 36.27 -1.28
CA ARG A 172 22.25 35.48 -0.42
C ARG A 172 21.48 34.45 0.41
N ARG A 173 20.40 34.85 1.09
CA ARG A 173 19.58 33.95 1.93
C ARG A 173 18.90 32.82 1.13
N LEU A 174 18.43 33.10 -0.09
CA LEU A 174 17.85 32.10 -0.99
C LEU A 174 18.88 31.06 -1.43
N LEU A 175 20.13 31.48 -1.66
CA LEU A 175 21.23 30.56 -2.02
C LEU A 175 21.72 29.75 -0.81
N GLU A 176 21.57 30.27 0.41
CA GLU A 176 21.97 29.61 1.67
C GLU A 176 20.99 28.52 2.12
N LYS A 177 19.66 28.71 1.98
CA LYS A 177 18.64 27.72 2.39
C LYS A 177 18.70 26.48 1.49
N ARG A 178 19.03 25.30 2.04
CA ARG A 178 19.28 24.05 1.28
C ARG A 178 18.04 23.32 0.76
N ASP A 179 16.90 23.49 1.42
CA ASP A 179 15.77 22.57 1.25
C ASP A 179 14.55 23.20 0.54
N LEU A 180 14.77 24.23 -0.28
CA LEU A 180 13.68 24.92 -0.97
C LEU A 180 13.26 24.17 -2.24
N SER A 181 11.97 23.80 -2.33
CA SER A 181 11.35 23.28 -3.55
C SER A 181 11.19 24.38 -4.63
N PRO A 182 11.04 24.02 -5.92
CA PRO A 182 10.75 24.99 -6.97
C PRO A 182 9.48 25.82 -6.70
N GLY A 183 8.46 25.21 -6.08
CA GLY A 183 7.25 25.91 -5.64
C GLY A 183 7.53 26.96 -4.57
N GLN A 184 8.31 26.61 -3.55
CA GLN A 184 8.73 27.54 -2.50
C GLN A 184 9.62 28.67 -3.03
N ILE A 185 10.51 28.36 -3.98
CA ILE A 185 11.30 29.37 -4.68
C ILE A 185 10.37 30.34 -5.41
N CYS A 186 9.35 29.85 -6.12
CA CYS A 186 8.37 30.71 -6.77
C CYS A 186 7.60 31.58 -5.77
N GLU A 187 7.14 31.01 -4.65
CA GLU A 187 6.48 31.76 -3.57
C GLU A 187 7.31 32.95 -3.10
N ILE A 188 8.59 32.70 -2.80
CA ILE A 188 9.51 33.73 -2.32
C ILE A 188 9.77 34.79 -3.40
N LEU A 189 9.96 34.37 -4.65
CA LEU A 189 10.22 35.27 -5.76
C LEU A 189 9.00 36.12 -6.16
N VAL A 190 7.78 35.57 -6.15
CA VAL A 190 6.54 36.35 -6.37
C VAL A 190 6.36 37.39 -5.27
N ALA A 191 6.58 37.00 -4.01
CA ALA A 191 6.56 37.94 -2.89
C ALA A 191 7.60 39.05 -3.06
N ALA A 192 8.80 38.72 -3.55
CA ALA A 192 9.89 39.66 -3.79
C ALA A 192 9.63 40.62 -4.94
N ASN A 193 9.02 40.15 -6.02
CA ASN A 193 8.76 40.94 -7.22
C ASN A 193 7.59 41.93 -7.06
N ARG A 194 6.67 41.67 -6.13
CA ARG A 194 5.45 42.48 -5.93
C ARG A 194 5.49 43.46 -4.77
N LEU A 195 6.44 43.29 -3.86
CA LEU A 195 6.73 44.30 -2.86
C LEU A 195 7.58 45.37 -3.55
N SER A 196 7.01 46.56 -3.72
CA SER A 196 7.75 47.79 -4.00
C SER A 196 9.03 47.84 -3.14
N PRO A 197 10.14 48.49 -3.57
CA PRO A 197 11.35 48.62 -2.76
C PRO A 197 11.14 49.15 -1.32
N MET A 198 9.93 49.62 -1.00
CA MET A 198 9.47 50.06 0.33
C MET A 198 8.69 49.00 1.15
N GLY A 199 8.58 47.75 0.69
CA GLY A 199 7.90 46.65 1.40
C GLY A 199 8.60 46.33 2.72
N THR A 200 8.05 46.88 3.82
CA THR A 200 8.67 46.91 5.14
C THR A 200 9.19 45.54 5.62
N HIS A 201 10.36 45.58 6.26
CA HIS A 201 11.08 44.48 6.90
C HIS A 201 10.22 43.58 7.83
N ARG A 202 9.04 44.04 8.28
CA ARG A 202 8.06 43.28 9.07
C ARG A 202 7.32 42.20 8.27
N TYR A 203 6.96 42.45 7.01
CA TYR A 203 6.26 41.46 6.19
C TYR A 203 7.17 40.27 5.87
N TRP A 204 8.44 40.54 5.55
CA TRP A 204 9.46 39.52 5.34
C TRP A 204 9.77 38.70 6.60
N ARG A 205 9.81 39.34 7.78
CA ARG A 205 9.92 38.61 9.06
C ARG A 205 8.73 37.67 9.28
N ARG A 206 7.53 38.05 8.84
CA ARG A 206 6.30 37.25 8.95
C ARG A 206 6.27 36.08 7.95
N MET A 207 6.77 36.26 6.73
CA MET A 207 6.92 35.16 5.74
C MET A 207 8.00 34.16 6.14
N VAL A 208 9.14 34.62 6.67
CA VAL A 208 10.18 33.74 7.23
C VAL A 208 9.67 33.02 8.48
N SER A 209 8.87 33.68 9.33
CA SER A 209 8.21 33.07 10.49
C SER A 209 7.14 32.04 10.11
N LEU A 210 6.36 32.27 9.04
CA LEU A 210 5.41 31.29 8.50
C LEU A 210 6.14 30.10 7.86
N HIS A 211 7.31 30.34 7.25
CA HIS A 211 8.20 29.29 6.78
C HIS A 211 8.78 28.49 7.94
N ASP A 212 9.22 29.11 9.03
CA ASP A 212 9.77 28.41 10.20
C ASP A 212 8.71 27.55 10.93
N LEU A 213 7.42 27.91 10.81
CA LEU A 213 6.28 27.09 11.24
C LEU A 213 5.94 25.94 10.28
N ALA A 214 6.24 26.07 8.99
CA ALA A 214 6.01 25.04 7.97
C ALA A 214 7.20 24.09 7.78
N SER A 215 8.41 24.54 8.12
CA SER A 215 9.61 23.70 8.22
C SER A 215 9.66 23.03 9.59
N SER A 216 8.71 22.13 9.84
CA SER A 216 9.02 20.96 10.67
C SER A 216 10.04 20.15 9.89
N SER A 217 11.32 20.40 10.19
CA SER A 217 12.44 19.57 9.82
C SER A 217 12.07 18.09 9.96
N ILE A 218 12.02 17.38 8.83
CA ILE A 218 12.20 15.93 8.81
C ILE A 218 13.64 15.70 9.31
N PRO A 219 13.87 14.95 10.40
CA PRO A 219 15.23 14.70 10.84
C PRO A 219 15.97 13.84 9.81
N SER A 220 17.20 14.23 9.48
CA SER A 220 18.14 13.45 8.67
C SER A 220 18.29 12.02 9.22
N PRO A 221 18.45 11.00 8.35
CA PRO A 221 18.61 9.62 8.76
C PRO A 221 20.05 9.34 9.18
N SER A 222 20.48 9.92 10.30
CA SER A 222 21.69 9.48 10.99
C SER A 222 21.27 8.69 12.22
N GLN A 223 21.41 7.36 12.11
CA GLN A 223 21.27 6.39 13.20
C GLN A 223 19.96 6.52 13.98
N SER A 224 18.86 6.07 13.38
CA SER A 224 17.72 5.63 14.18
C SER A 224 18.15 4.40 14.98
N ARG A 225 18.66 4.62 16.19
CA ARG A 225 18.31 3.74 17.29
C ARG A 225 16.78 3.71 17.27
N LEU A 226 16.24 2.60 16.75
CA LEU A 226 14.89 2.19 17.05
C LEU A 226 14.88 1.96 18.56
N GLU A 227 14.74 3.05 19.33
CA GLU A 227 14.23 2.89 20.67
C GLU A 227 12.85 2.28 20.50
N PRO A 228 12.59 1.11 21.10
CA PRO A 228 11.26 0.54 21.08
C PRO A 228 10.40 1.55 21.84
N PHE A 229 9.55 2.29 21.13
CA PHE A 229 8.49 3.06 21.75
C PHE A 229 7.62 2.06 22.51
N CYS A 230 7.96 1.89 23.79
CA CYS A 230 7.14 1.22 24.77
C CYS A 230 5.96 2.17 25.00
N HIS A 231 4.94 2.05 24.15
CA HIS A 231 3.74 2.85 24.23
C HIS A 231 3.06 2.59 25.58
N LYS A 232 3.14 3.57 26.49
CA LYS A 232 2.33 3.59 27.70
C LYS A 232 0.84 3.64 27.28
N PRO A 233 -0.03 2.75 27.80
CA PRO A 233 -1.43 2.62 27.35
C PRO A 233 -2.40 3.68 27.93
N GLU A 234 -1.92 4.87 28.29
CA GLU A 234 -2.69 5.80 29.15
C GLU A 234 -3.21 7.06 28.46
N ARG A 235 -2.87 7.32 27.19
CA ARG A 235 -3.29 8.56 26.54
C ARG A 235 -4.63 8.37 25.85
N ASP A 236 -5.61 9.15 26.30
CA ASP A 236 -6.75 9.54 25.49
C ASP A 236 -6.24 9.92 24.07
N LEU A 237 -6.75 9.26 23.03
CA LEU A 237 -6.36 9.46 21.63
C LEU A 237 -7.45 10.19 20.84
N ARG A 238 -8.16 11.15 21.45
CA ARG A 238 -9.11 11.99 20.73
C ARG A 238 -8.46 12.65 19.51
N ILE A 239 -9.10 12.54 18.35
CA ILE A 239 -8.68 13.23 17.13
C ILE A 239 -8.92 14.73 17.34
N LEU A 240 -7.86 15.52 17.24
CA LEU A 240 -7.91 16.98 17.26
C LEU A 240 -7.99 17.57 15.85
N SER A 241 -7.36 16.91 14.88
CA SER A 241 -7.37 17.34 13.47
C SER A 241 -7.09 16.17 12.54
N TRP A 242 -7.77 16.13 11.39
CA TRP A 242 -7.53 15.18 10.32
C TRP A 242 -7.72 15.86 8.95
N GLY A 243 -6.61 16.29 8.33
CA GLY A 243 -6.64 17.01 7.06
C GLY A 243 -7.53 18.26 7.12
N GLN A 244 -8.45 18.39 6.15
CA GLN A 244 -9.43 19.48 6.09
C GLN A 244 -10.82 19.06 6.60
N ARG A 245 -10.93 17.95 7.34
CA ARG A 245 -12.22 17.37 7.76
C ARG A 245 -12.80 18.11 8.97
N SER A 246 -14.13 18.25 8.98
CA SER A 246 -14.86 18.90 10.06
C SER A 246 -14.97 17.99 11.30
N LEU A 247 -15.29 18.58 12.46
CA LEU A 247 -15.48 17.82 13.70
C LEU A 247 -16.66 16.84 13.58
N GLU A 248 -17.69 17.18 12.82
CA GLU A 248 -18.84 16.32 12.55
C GLU A 248 -18.48 15.12 11.66
N GLU A 249 -17.61 15.32 10.66
CA GLU A 249 -17.07 14.22 9.85
C GLU A 249 -16.25 13.26 10.72
N VAL A 250 -15.38 13.78 11.58
CA VAL A 250 -14.58 12.99 12.54
C VAL A 250 -15.49 12.23 13.51
N ALA A 251 -16.52 12.88 14.06
CA ALA A 251 -17.47 12.23 14.96
C ALA A 251 -18.28 11.12 14.27
N PHE A 252 -18.64 11.29 13.00
CA PHE A 252 -19.32 10.26 12.23
C PHE A 252 -18.38 9.07 11.93
N LEU A 253 -17.12 9.34 11.58
CA LEU A 253 -16.09 8.31 11.42
C LEU A 253 -15.89 7.49 12.70
N GLU A 254 -15.83 8.12 13.88
CA GLU A 254 -15.75 7.40 15.15
C GLU A 254 -16.94 6.45 15.35
N LYS A 255 -18.14 6.83 14.92
CA LYS A 255 -19.30 5.94 14.94
C LYS A 255 -19.15 4.78 13.95
N LEU A 256 -18.60 5.00 12.75
CA LEU A 256 -18.30 3.91 11.80
C LEU A 256 -17.29 2.91 12.37
N ILE A 257 -16.21 3.40 12.97
CA ILE A 257 -15.20 2.58 13.67
C ILE A 257 -15.85 1.77 14.79
N SER A 258 -16.75 2.41 15.55
CA SER A 258 -17.54 1.76 16.59
C SER A 258 -18.42 0.64 16.02
N TYR A 259 -19.11 0.83 14.90
CA TYR A 259 -19.89 -0.25 14.28
C TYR A 259 -19.01 -1.40 13.82
N GLN A 260 -17.87 -1.08 13.21
CA GLN A 260 -16.92 -2.09 12.76
C GLN A 260 -16.34 -2.93 13.91
N ALA A 261 -16.09 -2.31 15.06
CA ALA A 261 -15.65 -3.06 16.23
C ALA A 261 -16.67 -4.13 16.68
N ASN A 262 -17.97 -4.00 16.35
CA ASN A 262 -18.94 -5.07 16.58
C ASN A 262 -18.69 -6.25 15.63
N GLU A 263 -18.33 -5.99 14.37
CA GLU A 263 -17.97 -7.06 13.43
C GLU A 263 -16.78 -7.88 13.94
N LEU A 264 -15.77 -7.21 14.47
CA LEU A 264 -14.59 -7.85 15.07
C LEU A 264 -14.99 -8.76 16.23
N VAL A 265 -15.92 -8.30 17.08
CA VAL A 265 -16.47 -9.06 18.21
C VAL A 265 -17.19 -10.31 17.72
N GLU A 266 -18.06 -10.18 16.72
CA GLU A 266 -18.83 -11.31 16.18
C GLU A 266 -17.95 -12.35 15.48
N VAL A 267 -16.94 -11.91 14.72
CA VAL A 267 -15.95 -12.82 14.11
C VAL A 267 -15.19 -13.60 15.18
N PHE A 268 -14.76 -12.93 16.26
CA PHE A 268 -14.08 -13.63 17.35
C PHE A 268 -15.01 -14.57 18.13
N ARG A 269 -16.26 -14.17 18.41
CA ARG A 269 -17.26 -15.02 19.07
C ARG A 269 -17.50 -16.31 18.30
N LEU A 270 -17.76 -16.21 17.00
CA LEU A 270 -17.90 -17.37 16.12
C LEU A 270 -16.67 -18.28 16.21
N ALA A 271 -15.46 -17.73 16.04
CA ALA A 271 -14.23 -18.51 16.07
C ALA A 271 -14.02 -19.19 17.45
N ARG A 272 -14.33 -18.50 18.54
CA ARG A 272 -14.24 -19.02 19.90
C ARG A 272 -15.21 -20.18 20.13
N GLU A 273 -16.47 -20.01 19.72
CA GLU A 273 -17.52 -21.03 19.87
C GLU A 273 -17.23 -22.26 19.02
N VAL A 274 -16.75 -22.08 17.79
CA VAL A 274 -16.27 -23.18 16.94
C VAL A 274 -15.13 -23.93 17.64
N SER A 275 -14.13 -23.23 18.15
CA SER A 275 -12.99 -23.85 18.86
C SER A 275 -13.46 -24.64 20.09
N GLN A 276 -14.34 -24.05 20.89
CA GLN A 276 -14.88 -24.64 22.10
C GLN A 276 -15.68 -25.91 21.85
N ARG A 277 -16.57 -25.89 20.85
CA ARG A 277 -17.46 -27.02 20.54
C ARG A 277 -16.76 -28.14 19.77
N THR A 278 -15.78 -27.82 18.94
CA THR A 278 -15.03 -28.81 18.16
C THR A 278 -13.79 -29.33 18.88
N LYS A 279 -13.37 -28.69 19.98
CA LYS A 279 -12.11 -28.96 20.70
C LYS A 279 -10.88 -28.87 19.80
N ARG A 280 -10.93 -27.99 18.80
CA ARG A 280 -9.86 -27.73 17.83
C ARG A 280 -9.40 -26.29 17.91
N VAL A 281 -8.14 -26.06 17.58
CA VAL A 281 -7.59 -24.73 17.38
C VAL A 281 -8.21 -24.13 16.13
N VAL A 282 -8.63 -22.86 16.22
CA VAL A 282 -9.22 -22.14 15.09
C VAL A 282 -8.23 -21.10 14.58
N LEU A 283 -7.81 -21.25 13.32
CA LEU A 283 -6.99 -20.30 12.60
C LEU A 283 -7.88 -19.33 11.82
N THR A 284 -7.88 -18.06 12.20
CA THR A 284 -8.62 -17.02 11.45
C THR A 284 -7.69 -16.35 10.44
N LEU A 285 -7.97 -16.55 9.15
CA LEU A 285 -7.22 -15.98 8.05
C LEU A 285 -7.92 -14.72 7.55
N HIS A 286 -7.36 -13.55 7.86
CA HIS A 286 -7.93 -12.27 7.48
C HIS A 286 -7.26 -11.76 6.21
N ASN A 287 -8.01 -11.76 5.11
CA ASN A 287 -7.47 -11.29 3.84
C ASN A 287 -7.12 -9.80 3.94
N ALA A 288 -5.89 -9.42 3.54
CA ALA A 288 -5.36 -8.07 3.63
C ALA A 288 -6.00 -7.07 2.62
N SER A 289 -7.28 -7.26 2.34
CA SER A 289 -8.23 -6.38 1.65
C SER A 289 -9.12 -5.70 2.72
N LEU A 290 -10.43 -5.58 2.46
CA LEU A 290 -11.45 -5.12 3.39
C LEU A 290 -11.52 -5.92 4.71
N GLY A 291 -11.11 -7.20 4.68
CA GLY A 291 -11.18 -8.13 5.82
C GLY A 291 -10.04 -7.99 6.84
N ALA A 292 -8.99 -7.22 6.52
CA ALA A 292 -7.75 -7.21 7.30
C ALA A 292 -7.95 -6.76 8.76
N SER A 293 -8.73 -5.70 8.93
CA SER A 293 -9.03 -5.09 10.24
C SER A 293 -9.73 -6.02 11.20
N SER A 294 -10.41 -7.06 10.71
CA SER A 294 -11.15 -8.00 11.53
C SER A 294 -10.24 -8.82 12.47
N GLY A 295 -8.97 -9.01 12.09
CA GLY A 295 -8.01 -9.76 12.91
C GLY A 295 -7.48 -9.00 14.13
N TRP A 296 -7.61 -7.66 14.16
CA TRP A 296 -7.11 -6.85 15.26
C TRP A 296 -7.93 -6.99 16.55
N GLY A 297 -9.17 -7.50 16.45
CA GLY A 297 -10.09 -7.69 17.56
C GLY A 297 -9.82 -8.93 18.41
N VAL A 298 -8.94 -9.84 17.97
CA VAL A 298 -8.69 -11.09 18.70
C VAL A 298 -7.87 -10.82 19.98
N PRO A 299 -8.30 -11.33 21.14
CA PRO A 299 -7.60 -11.14 22.41
C PRO A 299 -6.20 -11.77 22.44
N SER A 300 -5.34 -11.27 23.32
CA SER A 300 -4.00 -11.85 23.52
C SER A 300 -4.08 -13.25 24.14
N PHE A 301 -2.99 -14.03 24.11
CA PHE A 301 -2.98 -15.35 24.76
C PHE A 301 -3.29 -15.27 26.26
N ALA A 302 -2.82 -14.23 26.95
CA ALA A 302 -3.14 -14.00 28.36
C ALA A 302 -4.63 -13.72 28.61
N GLN A 303 -5.37 -13.25 27.61
CA GLN A 303 -6.81 -13.01 27.67
C GLN A 303 -7.63 -14.23 27.24
N GLN A 304 -7.07 -15.11 26.41
CA GLN A 304 -7.73 -16.36 25.98
C GLN A 304 -7.52 -17.51 26.96
N MET A 305 -6.53 -17.43 27.85
CA MET A 305 -6.12 -18.53 28.74
C MET A 305 -6.21 -18.15 30.22
N PRO A 306 -6.49 -19.13 31.11
CA PRO A 306 -6.36 -18.92 32.56
C PRO A 306 -4.93 -18.56 32.96
N GLY A 307 -4.77 -17.57 33.84
CA GLY A 307 -3.44 -17.06 34.25
C GLY A 307 -2.52 -18.11 34.89
N GLU A 308 -3.10 -19.08 35.62
CA GLU A 308 -2.35 -20.16 36.29
C GLU A 308 -1.70 -21.14 35.29
N ALA A 309 -2.25 -21.23 34.08
CA ALA A 309 -1.79 -22.17 33.06
C ALA A 309 -0.76 -21.54 32.08
N ALA A 310 -0.53 -20.23 32.22
CA ALA A 310 0.28 -19.42 31.31
C ALA A 310 1.74 -19.87 31.17
N ALA A 311 2.40 -20.13 32.30
CA ALA A 311 3.81 -20.51 32.33
C ALA A 311 4.02 -21.89 31.67
N THR A 312 3.19 -22.86 32.04
CA THR A 312 3.25 -24.23 31.52
C THR A 312 2.96 -24.28 30.02
N PHE A 313 1.94 -23.57 29.54
CA PHE A 313 1.63 -23.50 28.11
C PHE A 313 2.79 -22.89 27.33
N SER A 314 3.31 -21.74 27.78
CA SER A 314 4.43 -21.08 27.12
C SER A 314 5.69 -21.93 27.08
N ALA A 315 5.98 -22.68 28.15
CA ALA A 315 7.13 -23.59 28.20
C ALA A 315 6.96 -24.75 27.20
N GLN A 316 5.77 -25.35 27.13
CA GLN A 316 5.46 -26.40 26.17
C GLN A 316 5.58 -25.91 24.72
N VAL A 317 5.01 -24.74 24.40
CA VAL A 317 5.12 -24.13 23.06
C VAL A 317 6.58 -23.89 22.68
N ASN A 318 7.39 -23.36 23.60
CA ASN A 318 8.81 -23.13 23.33
C ASN A 318 9.57 -24.44 23.07
N SER A 319 9.32 -25.49 23.87
CA SER A 319 9.94 -26.80 23.68
C SER A 319 9.56 -27.44 22.35
N LEU A 320 8.28 -27.42 21.98
CA LEU A 320 7.79 -27.90 20.68
C LEU A 320 8.45 -27.14 19.53
N ARG A 321 8.51 -25.81 19.63
CA ARG A 321 9.14 -24.94 18.62
C ARG A 321 10.61 -25.29 18.40
N GLU A 322 11.38 -25.50 19.48
CA GLU A 322 12.79 -25.89 19.41
C GLU A 322 12.98 -27.27 18.75
N ASN A 323 12.13 -28.24 19.10
CA ASN A 323 12.14 -29.57 18.48
C ASN A 323 11.83 -29.51 16.98
N PHE A 324 10.87 -28.69 16.57
CA PHE A 324 10.54 -28.49 15.16
C PHE A 324 11.70 -27.82 14.41
N ALA A 325 12.30 -26.77 14.96
CA ALA A 325 13.46 -26.12 14.35
C ALA A 325 14.66 -27.08 14.20
N ALA A 326 14.90 -27.94 15.19
CA ALA A 326 15.91 -28.99 15.12
C ALA A 326 15.60 -30.02 14.01
N SER A 327 14.33 -30.40 13.84
CA SER A 327 13.92 -31.36 12.80
C SER A 327 14.09 -30.81 11.38
N LEU A 328 13.87 -29.50 11.18
CA LEU A 328 14.13 -28.81 9.91
C LEU A 328 15.62 -28.74 9.55
N SER A 329 16.50 -28.71 10.55
CA SER A 329 17.95 -28.59 10.39
C SER A 329 18.67 -29.94 10.25
N ALA A 330 17.98 -31.04 10.54
CA ALA A 330 18.57 -32.38 10.48
C ALA A 330 18.83 -32.81 9.02
N PRO A 331 19.98 -33.45 8.71
CA PRO A 331 20.23 -33.96 7.37
C PRO A 331 19.18 -35.00 6.98
N PRO A 332 18.73 -35.03 5.70
CA PRO A 332 17.69 -35.94 5.26
C PRO A 332 18.14 -37.38 5.52
N ARG A 333 17.45 -38.08 6.42
CA ARG A 333 17.71 -39.49 6.67
C ARG A 333 17.43 -40.24 5.37
N SER A 334 18.44 -40.91 4.84
CA SER A 334 18.43 -41.78 3.67
C SER A 334 17.50 -43.00 3.86
N SER A 335 16.21 -42.73 3.94
CA SER A 335 15.15 -43.73 4.03
C SER A 335 14.42 -43.72 2.69
N PRO A 336 14.59 -44.75 1.83
CA PRO A 336 14.06 -44.74 0.46
C PRO A 336 12.54 -44.99 0.38
N ARG A 337 11.76 -44.68 1.43
CA ARG A 337 10.34 -45.07 1.54
C ARG A 337 9.34 -43.94 1.80
N SER A 338 9.73 -42.68 1.74
CA SER A 338 8.76 -41.58 1.64
C SER A 338 9.16 -40.60 0.54
N ASN A 339 8.40 -40.61 -0.56
CA ASN A 339 8.41 -39.55 -1.59
C ASN A 339 7.86 -38.21 -1.05
N LEU A 340 7.97 -37.96 0.26
CA LEU A 340 7.46 -36.78 0.95
C LEU A 340 8.58 -35.73 1.00
N HIS A 341 8.41 -34.69 0.18
CA HIS A 341 9.22 -33.48 0.18
C HIS A 341 9.55 -32.99 1.60
N CYS A 342 10.82 -32.63 1.83
CA CYS A 342 11.31 -32.08 3.09
C CYS A 342 10.43 -30.87 3.53
N PRO A 343 9.94 -30.80 4.79
CA PRO A 343 9.11 -29.68 5.27
C PRO A 343 9.73 -28.30 5.01
N GLN A 344 11.07 -28.19 5.13
CA GLN A 344 11.80 -26.97 4.81
C GLN A 344 11.58 -26.51 3.36
N GLN A 345 11.62 -27.44 2.39
CA GLN A 345 11.37 -27.10 0.98
C GLN A 345 9.95 -26.58 0.76
N GLN A 346 8.96 -27.07 1.52
CA GLN A 346 7.59 -26.59 1.42
C GLN A 346 7.42 -25.21 2.05
N ILE A 347 8.09 -24.96 3.19
CA ILE A 347 8.15 -23.63 3.84
C ILE A 347 8.77 -22.60 2.89
N ASP A 348 9.89 -22.96 2.26
CA ASP A 348 10.61 -22.09 1.32
C ASP A 348 9.78 -21.86 0.05
N LYS A 349 9.12 -22.90 -0.48
CA LYS A 349 8.20 -22.78 -1.62
C LYS A 349 7.03 -21.87 -1.30
N LEU A 350 6.44 -21.98 -0.11
CA LEU A 350 5.36 -21.10 0.33
C LEU A 350 5.81 -19.64 0.37
N PHE A 351 6.98 -19.37 0.95
CA PHE A 351 7.54 -18.02 1.00
C PHE A 351 7.84 -17.47 -0.41
N LEU A 352 8.38 -18.30 -1.29
CA LEU A 352 8.65 -17.92 -2.67
C LEU A 352 7.36 -17.55 -3.41
N LEU A 353 6.29 -18.33 -3.25
CA LEU A 353 4.98 -18.00 -3.80
C LEU A 353 4.47 -16.67 -3.25
N TRP A 354 4.55 -16.45 -1.93
CA TRP A 354 4.19 -15.19 -1.29
C TRP A 354 4.95 -14.01 -1.92
N GLY A 355 6.28 -14.13 -2.04
CA GLY A 355 7.14 -13.11 -2.62
C GLY A 355 6.84 -12.81 -4.09
N LYS A 356 6.65 -13.85 -4.92
CA LYS A 356 6.31 -13.69 -6.35
C LYS A 356 4.94 -13.03 -6.55
N ARG A 357 3.98 -13.31 -5.67
CA ARG A 357 2.61 -12.78 -5.75
C ARG A 357 2.51 -11.33 -5.29
N LEU A 358 3.20 -10.97 -4.20
CA LEU A 358 3.00 -9.72 -3.48
C LEU A 358 4.16 -8.72 -3.62
N VAL A 359 5.40 -9.19 -3.66
CA VAL A 359 6.59 -8.33 -3.69
C VAL A 359 7.02 -8.06 -5.13
N ARG A 360 7.18 -9.12 -5.94
CA ARG A 360 7.72 -9.03 -7.31
C ARG A 360 7.01 -7.96 -8.16
N PRO A 361 5.66 -7.86 -8.21
CA PRO A 361 5.01 -6.86 -9.06
C PRO A 361 5.33 -5.42 -8.66
N GLY A 362 5.33 -5.12 -7.36
CA GLY A 362 5.67 -3.81 -6.83
C GLY A 362 7.15 -3.48 -7.02
N LEU A 363 8.02 -4.47 -6.79
CA LEU A 363 9.46 -4.34 -7.00
C LEU A 363 9.79 -4.04 -8.47
N LEU A 364 9.17 -4.76 -9.43
CA LEU A 364 9.35 -4.50 -10.86
C LEU A 364 8.90 -3.08 -11.24
N GLN A 365 7.76 -2.62 -10.72
CA GLN A 365 7.27 -1.25 -10.96
C GLN A 365 8.21 -0.20 -10.37
N ASN A 366 8.79 -0.45 -9.20
CA ASN A 366 9.71 0.48 -8.53
C ASN A 366 11.09 0.51 -9.22
N ILE A 367 11.61 -0.64 -9.65
CA ILE A 367 12.83 -0.72 -10.47
C ILE A 367 12.61 -0.01 -11.81
N TRP A 368 11.45 -0.19 -12.43
CA TRP A 368 11.09 0.54 -13.64
C TRP A 368 11.06 2.05 -13.43
N ALA A 369 10.38 2.50 -12.37
CA ALA A 369 10.35 3.92 -12.01
C ALA A 369 11.77 4.46 -11.79
N LEU A 370 12.62 3.74 -11.06
CA LEU A 370 14.02 4.12 -10.84
C LEU A 370 14.80 4.21 -12.16
N ARG A 371 14.70 3.21 -13.04
CA ARG A 371 15.35 3.23 -14.36
C ARG A 371 14.94 4.44 -15.18
N VAL A 372 13.64 4.71 -15.24
CA VAL A 372 13.09 5.90 -15.93
C VAL A 372 13.63 7.17 -15.30
N SER A 373 13.65 7.28 -13.97
CA SER A 373 14.20 8.43 -13.24
C SER A 373 15.69 8.64 -13.47
N LEU A 374 16.50 7.58 -13.50
CA LEU A 374 17.94 7.68 -13.76
C LEU A 374 18.19 8.16 -15.19
N ILE A 375 17.48 7.59 -16.17
CA ILE A 375 17.55 8.02 -17.58
C ILE A 375 17.11 9.47 -17.75
N LEU A 376 16.01 9.86 -17.10
CA LEU A 376 15.50 11.24 -17.09
C LEU A 376 16.55 12.24 -16.63
N ASN A 377 17.47 11.79 -15.79
CA ASN A 377 18.47 12.60 -15.13
C ASN A 377 19.89 12.42 -15.69
N ASP A 378 20.05 11.62 -16.76
CA ASP A 378 21.35 11.25 -17.34
C ASP A 378 22.28 10.64 -16.28
N LEU A 379 21.71 9.81 -15.40
CA LEU A 379 22.43 9.13 -14.34
C LEU A 379 22.77 7.68 -14.74
N PRO A 380 23.87 7.13 -14.19
CA PRO A 380 24.28 5.77 -14.45
C PRO A 380 23.25 4.72 -13.97
N LEU A 381 23.18 3.56 -14.64
CA LEU A 381 22.16 2.53 -14.39
C LEU A 381 22.64 1.38 -13.50
N GLU A 382 23.87 1.41 -12.98
CA GLU A 382 24.48 0.34 -12.20
C GLU A 382 23.70 0.05 -10.90
N GLU A 383 23.05 1.07 -10.31
CA GLU A 383 22.15 0.91 -9.17
C GLU A 383 20.97 -0.03 -9.50
N CYS A 384 20.51 -0.04 -10.75
CA CYS A 384 19.47 -0.98 -11.17
C CYS A 384 19.99 -2.41 -11.30
N GLU A 385 21.24 -2.58 -11.72
CA GLU A 385 21.86 -3.89 -11.89
C GLU A 385 22.15 -4.56 -10.54
N SER A 386 22.55 -3.80 -9.51
CA SER A 386 22.76 -4.35 -8.17
C SER A 386 21.48 -4.93 -7.56
N ILE A 387 20.32 -4.35 -7.84
CA ILE A 387 19.03 -4.82 -7.31
C ILE A 387 18.70 -6.26 -7.78
N PHE A 388 19.05 -6.62 -9.01
CA PHE A 388 18.84 -7.99 -9.51
C PHE A 388 19.67 -9.02 -8.74
N SER A 389 20.81 -8.61 -8.18
CA SER A 389 21.63 -9.47 -7.32
C SER A 389 21.12 -9.58 -5.88
N GLU A 390 20.32 -8.61 -5.41
CA GLU A 390 19.79 -8.59 -4.03
C GLU A 390 18.56 -9.49 -3.83
N ALA A 391 17.82 -9.81 -4.89
CA ALA A 391 16.62 -10.63 -4.82
C ALA A 391 16.50 -11.64 -5.99
N PRO A 392 17.51 -12.53 -6.18
CA PRO A 392 17.57 -13.43 -7.33
C PRO A 392 16.45 -14.48 -7.34
N GLU A 393 15.91 -14.84 -6.17
CA GLU A 393 14.76 -15.76 -6.10
C GLU A 393 13.43 -15.10 -6.54
N LEU A 394 13.32 -13.77 -6.49
CA LEU A 394 12.12 -13.03 -6.89
C LEU A 394 12.16 -12.61 -8.36
N LEU A 395 13.34 -12.20 -8.83
CA LEU A 395 13.55 -11.58 -10.14
C LEU A 395 14.12 -12.61 -11.11
N GLU A 396 13.38 -12.91 -12.18
CA GLU A 396 13.79 -13.87 -13.19
C GLU A 396 14.59 -13.16 -14.31
N HIS A 397 15.39 -13.90 -15.09
CA HIS A 397 16.12 -13.32 -16.23
C HIS A 397 15.18 -12.62 -17.24
N ALA A 398 13.98 -13.15 -17.42
CA ALA A 398 12.94 -12.53 -18.25
C ALA A 398 12.50 -11.15 -17.71
N ASP A 399 12.55 -10.92 -16.40
CA ASP A 399 12.23 -9.62 -15.80
C ASP A 399 13.28 -8.56 -16.15
N HIS A 400 14.56 -8.95 -16.11
CA HIS A 400 15.65 -8.06 -16.52
C HIS A 400 15.52 -7.66 -17.99
N GLN A 401 15.24 -8.62 -18.88
CA GLN A 401 14.97 -8.35 -20.29
C GLN A 401 13.74 -7.45 -20.48
N ARG A 402 12.65 -7.74 -19.75
CA ARG A 402 11.42 -6.95 -19.79
C ARG A 402 11.67 -5.50 -19.35
N LEU A 403 12.38 -5.28 -18.24
CA LEU A 403 12.71 -3.95 -17.73
C LEU A 403 13.69 -3.20 -18.63
N THR A 404 14.54 -3.91 -19.38
CA THR A 404 15.52 -3.28 -20.30
C THR A 404 14.84 -2.83 -21.59
N ARG A 405 13.85 -3.61 -22.05
CA ARG A 405 13.02 -3.27 -23.20
C ARG A 405 11.86 -2.32 -22.83
N GLY A 406 11.50 -2.28 -21.54
CA GLY A 406 10.38 -1.50 -21.00
C GLY A 406 9.00 -2.14 -21.18
N LYS A 407 8.89 -3.38 -21.66
CA LYS A 407 7.62 -3.97 -22.11
C LYS A 407 6.55 -4.06 -20.99
N GLY A 408 5.43 -3.38 -21.19
CA GLY A 408 4.20 -3.57 -20.42
C GLY A 408 4.26 -3.03 -18.98
N LEU A 409 4.97 -1.92 -18.75
CA LEU A 409 5.03 -1.23 -17.46
C LEU A 409 4.69 0.26 -17.63
N ALA A 410 3.65 0.71 -16.94
CA ALA A 410 3.27 2.11 -16.97
C ALA A 410 4.38 3.00 -16.37
N VAL A 411 4.66 4.11 -17.04
CA VAL A 411 5.62 5.10 -16.57
C VAL A 411 5.11 5.77 -15.30
N THR A 412 5.98 5.85 -14.30
CA THR A 412 5.78 6.66 -13.10
C THR A 412 6.92 7.68 -13.03
N LEU A 413 6.59 8.96 -13.05
CA LEU A 413 7.55 10.05 -12.97
C LEU A 413 7.82 10.39 -11.51
N VAL A 414 8.97 9.97 -10.99
CA VAL A 414 9.41 10.24 -9.61
C VAL A 414 10.86 10.71 -9.59
N PRO A 415 11.29 11.51 -8.61
CA PRO A 415 12.71 11.83 -8.43
C PRO A 415 13.54 10.56 -8.22
N PRO A 416 14.82 10.49 -8.68
CA PRO A 416 15.68 9.32 -8.45
C PRO A 416 15.77 8.91 -6.99
N THR A 417 15.92 9.87 -6.06
CA THR A 417 16.00 9.61 -4.62
C THR A 417 14.74 8.92 -4.08
N THR A 418 13.57 9.38 -4.50
CA THR A 418 12.28 8.77 -4.12
C THR A 418 12.13 7.38 -4.73
N ALA A 419 12.52 7.20 -6.00
CA ALA A 419 12.45 5.91 -6.66
C ALA A 419 13.39 4.87 -6.00
N SER A 420 14.63 5.25 -5.69
CA SER A 420 15.59 4.43 -4.95
C SER A 420 15.05 4.06 -3.57
N GLN A 421 14.45 5.02 -2.87
CA GLN A 421 13.82 4.77 -1.57
C GLN A 421 12.66 3.75 -1.68
N GLN A 422 11.80 3.86 -2.70
CA GLN A 422 10.69 2.92 -2.91
C GLN A 422 11.17 1.48 -3.18
N VAL A 423 12.25 1.32 -3.97
CA VAL A 423 12.91 0.02 -4.17
C VAL A 423 13.42 -0.50 -2.82
N HIS A 424 14.20 0.32 -2.11
CA HIS A 424 14.81 -0.06 -0.84
C HIS A 424 13.76 -0.49 0.20
N GLU A 425 12.67 0.27 0.34
CA GLU A 425 11.57 -0.05 1.25
C GLU A 425 10.90 -1.39 0.91
N THR A 426 10.74 -1.69 -0.39
CA THR A 426 10.18 -2.95 -0.86
C THR A 426 11.10 -4.13 -0.53
N LEU A 427 12.41 -3.99 -0.77
CA LEU A 427 13.40 -5.02 -0.43
C LEU A 427 13.54 -5.22 1.07
N LEU A 428 13.54 -4.14 1.86
CA LEU A 428 13.57 -4.20 3.32
C LEU A 428 12.35 -4.94 3.87
N TRP A 429 11.16 -4.70 3.30
CA TRP A 429 9.94 -5.43 3.66
C TRP A 429 10.07 -6.92 3.36
N TYR A 430 10.55 -7.26 2.17
CA TYR A 430 10.81 -8.65 1.78
C TYR A 430 11.80 -9.35 2.72
N GLN A 431 12.93 -8.72 3.02
CA GLN A 431 13.96 -9.27 3.91
C GLN A 431 13.44 -9.47 5.34
N LYS A 432 12.71 -8.49 5.89
CA LYS A 432 12.05 -8.61 7.20
C LYS A 432 11.07 -9.78 7.24
N LYS A 433 10.29 -9.96 6.16
CA LYS A 433 9.35 -11.08 6.03
C LYS A 433 10.07 -12.42 5.90
N LYS A 434 11.13 -12.50 5.09
CA LYS A 434 11.98 -13.69 4.95
C LYS A 434 12.55 -14.15 6.28
N ALA A 435 13.10 -13.22 7.06
CA ALA A 435 13.67 -13.51 8.38
C ALA A 435 12.62 -13.98 9.41
N GLY A 436 11.36 -13.56 9.26
CA GLY A 436 10.24 -13.93 10.13
C GLY A 436 9.47 -15.18 9.69
N HIS A 437 9.55 -15.58 8.42
CA HIS A 437 8.65 -16.59 7.84
C HIS A 437 8.78 -17.97 8.50
N ALA A 438 9.99 -18.52 8.55
CA ALA A 438 10.22 -19.82 9.19
C ALA A 438 9.88 -19.78 10.68
N ARG A 439 10.14 -18.65 11.36
CA ARG A 439 9.79 -18.43 12.76
C ARG A 439 8.27 -18.44 12.97
N LEU A 440 7.51 -17.80 12.07
CA LEU A 440 6.05 -17.80 12.12
C LEU A 440 5.52 -19.23 11.96
N ILE A 441 5.97 -19.97 10.95
CA ILE A 441 5.50 -21.34 10.72
C ILE A 441 5.83 -22.25 11.91
N SER A 442 7.05 -22.15 12.46
CA SER A 442 7.48 -22.94 13.61
C SER A 442 6.69 -22.59 14.88
N LEU A 443 6.42 -21.30 15.11
CA LEU A 443 5.59 -20.86 16.24
C LEU A 443 4.13 -21.29 16.07
N LEU A 444 3.59 -21.18 14.85
CA LEU A 444 2.23 -21.60 14.52
C LEU A 444 2.04 -23.11 14.77
N TRP A 445 3.01 -23.92 14.32
CA TRP A 445 3.05 -25.36 14.57
C TRP A 445 2.94 -25.68 16.07
N ALA A 446 3.82 -25.08 16.87
CA ALA A 446 3.88 -25.33 18.30
C ALA A 446 2.62 -24.84 19.04
N LEU A 447 2.03 -23.72 18.61
CA LEU A 447 0.77 -23.21 19.16
C LEU A 447 -0.42 -24.11 18.83
N ILE A 448 -0.47 -24.66 17.60
CA ILE A 448 -1.53 -25.59 17.19
C ILE A 448 -1.40 -26.89 17.99
N GLU A 449 -0.23 -27.51 18.02
CA GLU A 449 -0.05 -28.79 18.70
C GLU A 449 -0.29 -28.70 20.21
N ALA A 450 0.30 -27.70 20.88
CA ALA A 450 0.02 -27.48 22.30
C ALA A 450 -1.45 -27.12 22.53
N GLY A 451 -2.03 -26.27 21.68
CA GLY A 451 -3.41 -25.82 21.81
C GLY A 451 -4.41 -26.98 21.68
N GLU A 452 -4.28 -27.79 20.65
CA GLU A 452 -5.12 -28.96 20.40
C GLU A 452 -5.08 -29.95 21.56
N GLU A 453 -3.87 -30.27 22.06
CA GLU A 453 -3.70 -31.16 23.21
C GLU A 453 -4.39 -30.60 24.47
N TRP A 454 -4.27 -29.29 24.71
CA TRP A 454 -4.90 -28.64 25.86
C TRP A 454 -6.42 -28.54 25.74
N LEU A 455 -6.95 -28.34 24.53
CA LEU A 455 -8.39 -28.33 24.27
C LEU A 455 -9.01 -29.71 24.52
N ARG A 456 -8.37 -30.80 24.08
CA ARG A 456 -8.87 -32.16 24.30
C ARG A 456 -8.77 -32.62 25.75
N SER A 457 -7.72 -32.20 26.44
CA SER A 457 -7.56 -32.45 27.87
C SER A 457 -8.33 -31.47 28.77
N GLU A 458 -9.17 -30.61 28.17
CA GLU A 458 -10.02 -29.63 28.85
C GLU A 458 -9.26 -28.64 29.75
N ARG A 459 -7.96 -28.49 29.54
CA ARG A 459 -7.11 -27.47 30.19
C ARG A 459 -7.30 -26.09 29.58
N LEU A 460 -7.89 -26.03 28.40
CA LEU A 460 -8.21 -24.82 27.68
C LEU A 460 -9.64 -24.91 27.13
N GLU A 461 -10.38 -23.81 27.20
CA GLU A 461 -11.76 -23.74 26.68
C GLU A 461 -11.78 -23.55 25.16
N SER A 462 -10.94 -22.66 24.64
CA SER A 462 -10.83 -22.32 23.22
C SER A 462 -9.45 -21.72 22.90
N LEU A 463 -9.00 -21.83 21.64
CA LEU A 463 -7.81 -21.14 21.15
C LEU A 463 -8.05 -20.62 19.73
N VAL A 464 -7.97 -19.30 19.58
CA VAL A 464 -8.11 -18.62 18.28
C VAL A 464 -6.79 -17.93 17.92
N LEU A 465 -6.26 -18.29 16.76
CA LEU A 465 -4.99 -17.80 16.23
C LEU A 465 -5.23 -16.97 14.95
N PRO A 466 -5.18 -15.62 15.02
CA PRO A 466 -5.42 -14.77 13.86
C PRO A 466 -4.15 -14.59 13.03
N ILE A 467 -4.29 -14.56 11.71
CA ILE A 467 -3.25 -14.19 10.76
C ILE A 467 -3.84 -13.19 9.79
N ILE A 468 -3.21 -12.01 9.67
CA ILE A 468 -3.53 -11.05 8.61
C ILE A 468 -2.49 -11.20 7.50
N ASP A 469 -2.93 -11.61 6.31
CA ASP A 469 -2.06 -11.72 5.14
C ASP A 469 -2.89 -11.56 3.86
N LYS A 470 -2.24 -11.35 2.71
CA LYS A 470 -2.91 -11.33 1.42
C LYS A 470 -3.06 -12.77 0.88
N VAL A 471 -3.90 -13.54 1.56
CA VAL A 471 -4.17 -14.94 1.22
C VAL A 471 -4.75 -15.10 -0.18
N PHE A 472 -5.54 -14.12 -0.64
CA PHE A 472 -6.09 -14.07 -1.98
C PHE A 472 -6.04 -12.65 -2.59
N ILE A 473 -5.55 -12.54 -3.82
CA ILE A 473 -5.47 -11.30 -4.57
C ILE A 473 -6.65 -11.22 -5.54
N SER A 474 -7.69 -10.48 -5.14
CA SER A 474 -8.95 -10.35 -5.90
C SER A 474 -8.78 -9.84 -7.33
N SER A 475 -7.73 -9.07 -7.62
CA SER A 475 -7.40 -8.60 -8.96
C SER A 475 -6.78 -9.67 -9.88
N GLN A 476 -6.20 -10.73 -9.30
CA GLN A 476 -5.64 -11.86 -10.04
C GLN A 476 -6.67 -12.97 -10.28
N ARG A 477 -7.79 -12.98 -9.52
CA ARG A 477 -8.91 -13.93 -9.69
C ARG A 477 -8.40 -15.39 -9.71
N ASP A 478 -8.63 -16.12 -10.79
CA ASP A 478 -8.25 -17.51 -11.02
C ASP A 478 -6.75 -17.71 -11.31
N GLN A 479 -5.97 -16.64 -11.38
CA GLN A 479 -4.51 -16.70 -11.51
C GLN A 479 -3.80 -16.88 -10.16
N ASP A 480 -4.52 -16.71 -9.04
CA ASP A 480 -3.98 -16.74 -7.69
C ASP A 480 -4.46 -17.93 -6.86
N LEU A 481 -4.11 -19.15 -7.29
CA LEU A 481 -4.67 -20.38 -6.73
C LEU A 481 -3.68 -21.23 -5.92
N ALA A 482 -2.38 -20.99 -6.00
CA ALA A 482 -1.38 -21.93 -5.48
C ALA A 482 -1.04 -21.74 -3.98
N HIS A 483 -1.14 -20.51 -3.46
CA HIS A 483 -0.59 -20.20 -2.14
C HIS A 483 -1.45 -20.73 -0.98
N LEU A 484 -2.75 -20.43 -0.97
CA LEU A 484 -3.63 -20.84 0.13
C LEU A 484 -3.68 -22.37 0.29
N PRO A 485 -3.83 -23.18 -0.78
CA PRO A 485 -3.77 -24.63 -0.65
C PRO A 485 -2.44 -25.14 -0.09
N LEU A 486 -1.31 -24.58 -0.52
CA LEU A 486 0.00 -24.97 0.03
C LEU A 486 0.11 -24.62 1.51
N PHE A 487 -0.38 -23.45 1.93
CA PHE A 487 -0.42 -23.05 3.33
C PHE A 487 -1.27 -24.01 4.16
N VAL A 488 -2.50 -24.30 3.71
CA VAL A 488 -3.43 -25.20 4.40
C VAL A 488 -2.85 -26.60 4.50
N GLN A 489 -2.27 -27.13 3.42
CA GLN A 489 -1.61 -28.45 3.41
C GLN A 489 -0.42 -28.49 4.36
N LEU A 490 0.42 -27.45 4.39
CA LEU A 490 1.57 -27.37 5.30
C LEU A 490 1.12 -27.39 6.77
N VAL A 491 0.06 -26.64 7.08
CA VAL A 491 -0.47 -26.54 8.45
C VAL A 491 -1.31 -27.77 8.83
N SER A 492 -1.96 -28.44 7.88
CA SER A 492 -2.79 -29.63 8.13
C SER A 492 -2.01 -30.94 8.17
N ARG A 493 -0.75 -30.96 7.70
CA ARG A 493 0.17 -32.11 7.82
C ARG A 493 0.72 -32.31 9.23
N MET A 494 0.44 -31.37 10.12
CA MET A 494 0.65 -31.54 11.55
C MET A 494 -0.32 -32.64 12.00
N ASP A 495 0.07 -33.52 12.94
CA ASP A 495 -0.71 -34.71 13.33
C ASP A 495 -2.19 -34.40 13.68
N GLN A 496 -2.49 -33.14 13.95
CA GLN A 496 -3.81 -32.60 14.24
C GLN A 496 -4.02 -31.31 13.43
N ALA A 497 -4.94 -31.35 12.46
CA ALA A 497 -5.24 -30.19 11.62
C ALA A 497 -6.13 -29.19 12.37
N PRO A 498 -5.84 -27.88 12.36
CA PRO A 498 -6.74 -26.87 12.89
C PRO A 498 -7.95 -26.67 11.97
N LEU A 499 -8.96 -25.96 12.46
CA LEU A 499 -10.03 -25.39 11.61
C LEU A 499 -9.62 -24.02 11.09
N PHE A 500 -9.81 -23.77 9.81
CA PHE A 500 -9.48 -22.51 9.16
C PHE A 500 -10.75 -21.72 8.85
N LEU A 501 -10.80 -20.47 9.30
CA LEU A 501 -11.85 -19.52 8.97
C LEU A 501 -11.24 -18.38 8.15
N LEU A 502 -11.47 -18.41 6.84
CA LEU A 502 -11.10 -17.35 5.91
C LEU A 502 -12.13 -16.21 5.98
N ILE A 503 -11.70 -15.08 6.51
CA ILE A 503 -12.48 -13.86 6.63
C ILE A 503 -12.12 -12.94 5.46
N ASP A 504 -13.05 -12.81 4.52
CA ASP A 504 -12.93 -11.88 3.39
C ASP A 504 -14.19 -11.03 3.27
N ASP A 505 -13.97 -9.73 3.12
CA ASP A 505 -15.04 -8.76 3.01
C ASP A 505 -15.09 -8.26 1.56
N THR A 506 -16.29 -8.21 0.98
CA THR A 506 -16.51 -7.96 -0.45
C THR A 506 -17.56 -6.87 -0.65
N PRO A 507 -17.31 -5.88 -1.53
CA PRO A 507 -18.31 -4.88 -1.89
C PRO A 507 -19.32 -5.41 -2.92
N ARG A 508 -19.27 -6.69 -3.30
CA ARG A 508 -20.16 -7.30 -4.30
C ARG A 508 -21.11 -8.29 -3.63
N ALA A 509 -22.41 -8.10 -3.80
CA ALA A 509 -23.43 -9.08 -3.38
C ALA A 509 -23.47 -10.34 -4.26
N ALA A 510 -23.10 -10.24 -5.54
CA ALA A 510 -23.12 -11.37 -6.47
C ALA A 510 -21.75 -11.57 -7.10
N HIS A 511 -21.36 -12.84 -7.27
CA HIS A 511 -20.11 -13.28 -7.91
C HIS A 511 -18.86 -12.58 -7.34
N PRO A 512 -18.60 -12.65 -6.02
CA PRO A 512 -17.38 -12.10 -5.46
C PRO A 512 -16.16 -12.83 -6.04
N SER A 513 -15.04 -12.11 -6.27
CA SER A 513 -13.86 -12.69 -6.91
C SER A 513 -13.32 -13.93 -6.19
N LEU A 514 -13.46 -13.97 -4.86
CA LEU A 514 -13.06 -15.12 -4.06
C LEU A 514 -13.86 -16.37 -4.41
N GLN A 515 -15.13 -16.26 -4.82
CA GLN A 515 -15.96 -17.42 -5.21
C GLN A 515 -15.31 -18.21 -6.35
N LEU A 516 -14.75 -17.53 -7.34
CA LEU A 516 -14.08 -18.17 -8.48
C LEU A 516 -12.87 -19.02 -8.02
N ALA A 517 -12.15 -18.55 -7.01
CA ALA A 517 -11.04 -19.31 -6.43
C ALA A 517 -11.54 -20.47 -5.56
N ILE A 518 -12.62 -20.26 -4.80
CA ILE A 518 -13.27 -21.31 -3.99
C ILE A 518 -13.70 -22.49 -4.87
N ASP A 519 -14.33 -22.21 -6.01
CA ASP A 519 -14.81 -23.26 -6.91
C ASP A 519 -13.67 -24.12 -7.48
N HIS A 520 -12.49 -23.52 -7.69
CA HIS A 520 -11.28 -24.26 -8.05
C HIS A 520 -10.69 -25.03 -6.86
N TRP A 521 -10.62 -24.42 -5.68
CA TRP A 521 -10.04 -25.05 -4.50
C TRP A 521 -10.85 -26.22 -3.98
N ARG A 522 -12.17 -26.24 -4.19
CA ARG A 522 -13.04 -27.40 -3.86
C ARG A 522 -12.60 -28.71 -4.54
N GLN A 523 -11.85 -28.62 -5.64
CA GLN A 523 -11.29 -29.79 -6.32
C GLN A 523 -10.03 -30.34 -5.63
N GLN A 524 -9.42 -29.57 -4.73
CA GLN A 524 -8.10 -29.85 -4.12
C GLN A 524 -8.11 -29.87 -2.59
N LEU A 525 -9.09 -29.22 -1.98
CA LEU A 525 -9.24 -29.04 -0.53
C LEU A 525 -10.70 -29.26 -0.15
N ASP A 526 -10.90 -29.77 1.07
CA ASP A 526 -12.21 -29.73 1.71
C ASP A 526 -12.53 -28.30 2.15
N PHE A 527 -13.16 -27.56 1.23
CA PHE A 527 -13.44 -26.13 1.34
C PHE A 527 -14.94 -25.85 1.22
N LEU A 528 -15.49 -25.06 2.15
CA LEU A 528 -16.86 -24.56 2.05
C LEU A 528 -16.93 -23.03 2.15
N GLY A 529 -17.64 -22.39 1.22
CA GLY A 529 -18.02 -20.98 1.35
C GLY A 529 -19.38 -20.85 2.02
N LEU A 530 -19.55 -19.83 2.86
CA LEU A 530 -20.78 -19.54 3.61
C LEU A 530 -21.33 -18.15 3.24
N GLY A 531 -22.63 -17.94 3.46
CA GLY A 531 -23.31 -16.67 3.17
C GLY A 531 -23.16 -16.24 1.71
N VAL A 532 -22.55 -15.08 1.45
CA VAL A 532 -22.30 -14.58 0.07
C VAL A 532 -21.36 -15.47 -0.76
N TYR A 533 -20.66 -16.41 -0.12
CA TYR A 533 -19.82 -17.42 -0.77
C TYR A 533 -20.48 -18.82 -0.82
N ALA A 534 -21.71 -18.95 -0.30
CA ALA A 534 -22.44 -20.20 -0.29
C ALA A 534 -22.95 -20.57 -1.68
N SER A 535 -23.16 -21.87 -1.89
CA SER A 535 -24.03 -22.33 -2.96
C SER A 535 -25.49 -21.97 -2.61
N GLN A 536 -26.39 -21.79 -3.58
CA GLN A 536 -27.79 -21.39 -3.32
C GLN A 536 -28.52 -22.27 -2.30
N ALA A 537 -28.09 -23.51 -2.09
CA ALA A 537 -28.70 -24.42 -1.11
C ALA A 537 -28.23 -24.21 0.34
N ASP A 538 -27.07 -23.57 0.55
CA ASP A 538 -26.44 -23.41 1.88
C ASP A 538 -26.57 -21.97 2.43
N SER A 539 -27.33 -21.07 1.77
CA SER A 539 -27.32 -19.63 2.08
C SER A 539 -28.17 -19.22 3.28
N GLU A 540 -29.07 -20.09 3.75
CA GLU A 540 -30.02 -19.78 4.84
C GLU A 540 -29.63 -20.34 6.22
N GLU A 541 -28.61 -21.21 6.30
CA GLU A 541 -28.19 -21.78 7.58
C GLU A 541 -27.33 -20.81 8.42
N GLU A 542 -27.45 -20.92 9.75
CA GLU A 542 -26.61 -20.17 10.70
C GLU A 542 -25.14 -20.62 10.59
N PRO A 543 -24.17 -19.70 10.37
CA PRO A 543 -22.78 -20.06 10.08
C PRO A 543 -22.13 -20.99 11.11
N LEU A 544 -22.44 -20.82 12.39
CA LEU A 544 -21.93 -21.68 13.46
C LEU A 544 -22.37 -23.14 13.25
N GLU A 545 -23.67 -23.37 13.08
CA GLU A 545 -24.24 -24.71 12.98
C GLU A 545 -23.80 -25.43 11.69
N THR A 546 -23.65 -24.71 10.58
CA THR A 546 -23.05 -25.26 9.36
C THR A 546 -21.59 -25.65 9.56
N ILE A 547 -20.79 -24.83 10.25
CA ILE A 547 -19.38 -25.17 10.55
C ILE A 547 -19.33 -26.42 11.43
N LEU A 548 -20.12 -26.49 12.50
CA LEU A 548 -20.11 -27.62 13.43
C LEU A 548 -20.51 -28.92 12.73
N SER A 549 -21.60 -28.91 11.97
CA SER A 549 -22.10 -30.10 11.26
C SER A 549 -21.16 -30.60 10.17
N ARG A 550 -20.37 -29.71 9.54
CA ARG A 550 -19.47 -30.05 8.44
C ARG A 550 -18.00 -30.23 8.86
N SER A 551 -17.63 -29.83 10.07
CA SER A 551 -16.24 -29.83 10.57
C SER A 551 -15.53 -31.19 10.59
N SER A 552 -16.28 -32.30 10.51
CA SER A 552 -15.74 -33.66 10.39
C SER A 552 -15.17 -33.97 9.01
N ARG A 553 -15.59 -33.24 7.98
CA ARG A 553 -15.18 -33.43 6.57
C ARG A 553 -14.52 -32.20 5.98
N VAL A 554 -14.87 -31.01 6.46
CA VAL A 554 -14.39 -29.72 5.95
C VAL A 554 -13.55 -29.06 7.02
N ASN A 555 -12.33 -28.65 6.63
CA ASN A 555 -11.41 -27.96 7.54
C ASN A 555 -11.26 -26.48 7.25
N LEU A 556 -11.70 -26.01 6.07
CA LEU A 556 -11.55 -24.63 5.65
C LEU A 556 -12.91 -24.03 5.23
N PHE A 557 -13.28 -22.95 5.91
CA PHE A 557 -14.52 -22.23 5.68
C PHE A 557 -14.22 -20.78 5.28
N ALA A 558 -14.87 -20.27 4.23
CA ALA A 558 -14.84 -18.85 3.91
C ALA A 558 -16.15 -18.18 4.31
N LEU A 559 -16.06 -17.05 4.99
CA LEU A 559 -17.20 -16.24 5.36
C LEU A 559 -16.88 -14.75 5.19
N ARG A 560 -17.93 -13.99 4.89
CA ARG A 560 -17.92 -12.54 5.08
C ARG A 560 -18.06 -12.25 6.57
N PRO A 561 -17.45 -11.18 7.12
CA PRO A 561 -17.86 -10.65 8.42
C PRO A 561 -19.40 -10.64 8.50
N LEU A 562 -19.98 -11.09 9.61
CA LEU A 562 -21.36 -11.58 9.78
C LEU A 562 -22.49 -10.53 9.55
N THR A 563 -22.41 -9.74 8.49
CA THR A 563 -23.44 -8.81 8.01
C THR A 563 -24.04 -9.36 6.71
N GLN A 564 -25.31 -9.79 6.79
CA GLN A 564 -26.09 -10.16 5.61
C GLN A 564 -26.53 -8.93 4.80
N VAL A 565 -26.33 -7.72 5.35
CA VAL A 565 -26.68 -6.45 4.73
C VAL A 565 -25.75 -6.17 3.54
N HIS A 566 -26.36 -5.80 2.42
CA HIS A 566 -25.65 -5.28 1.25
C HIS A 566 -26.13 -3.87 0.89
N ASN A 567 -25.38 -2.87 1.33
CA ASN A 567 -25.64 -1.45 1.17
C ASN A 567 -24.32 -0.68 0.95
N PRO A 568 -23.61 -0.92 -0.17
CA PRO A 568 -22.27 -0.38 -0.37
C PRO A 568 -22.31 1.15 -0.57
N LEU A 569 -21.71 1.90 0.37
CA LEU A 569 -21.54 3.35 0.29
C LEU A 569 -20.07 3.74 0.48
N SER A 570 -19.57 4.65 -0.36
CA SER A 570 -18.20 5.15 -0.21
C SER A 570 -18.05 6.00 1.06
N LEU A 571 -16.84 5.99 1.65
CA LEU A 571 -16.56 6.84 2.81
C LEU A 571 -16.82 8.32 2.53
N ASP A 572 -16.47 8.84 1.35
CA ASP A 572 -16.79 10.23 0.98
C ASP A 572 -18.29 10.52 1.04
N THR A 573 -19.13 9.60 0.54
CA THR A 573 -20.59 9.74 0.58
C THR A 573 -21.11 9.73 2.02
N LEU A 574 -20.59 8.81 2.82
CA LEU A 574 -20.94 8.68 4.23
C LEU A 574 -20.54 9.92 5.04
N LEU A 575 -19.34 10.45 4.83
CA LEU A 575 -18.87 11.66 5.50
C LEU A 575 -19.61 12.91 5.03
N ALA A 576 -19.98 13.01 3.75
CA ALA A 576 -20.72 14.14 3.22
C ALA A 576 -22.18 14.17 3.72
N LYS A 577 -22.87 13.02 3.65
CA LYS A 577 -24.31 12.91 3.98
C LYS A 577 -24.58 12.62 5.46
N ARG A 578 -23.63 11.96 6.16
CA ARG A 578 -23.74 11.48 7.55
C ARG A 578 -25.08 10.81 7.87
N PRO A 579 -25.58 9.88 7.03
CA PRO A 579 -26.88 9.27 7.22
C PRO A 579 -26.90 8.48 8.53
N GLN A 580 -27.74 8.89 9.49
CA GLN A 580 -27.83 8.16 10.76
C GLN A 580 -28.46 6.77 10.58
N SER A 581 -29.26 6.56 9.52
CA SER A 581 -29.85 5.26 9.19
C SER A 581 -28.78 4.19 8.90
N PHE A 582 -27.68 4.57 8.23
CA PHE A 582 -26.54 3.69 7.96
C PHE A 582 -25.84 3.21 9.24
N LEU A 583 -25.93 4.00 10.32
CA LEU A 583 -25.46 3.61 11.65
C LEU A 583 -26.55 2.83 12.39
N SER A 584 -27.10 1.80 11.74
CA SER A 584 -28.00 0.82 12.33
C SER A 584 -27.58 -0.59 11.89
N PRO A 585 -27.81 -1.64 12.70
CA PRO A 585 -27.49 -3.00 12.31
C PRO A 585 -28.16 -3.47 11.01
N ALA A 586 -29.30 -2.88 10.64
CA ALA A 586 -30.06 -3.24 9.44
C ALA A 586 -29.51 -2.62 8.14
N GLU A 587 -28.79 -1.50 8.21
CA GLU A 587 -28.27 -0.80 7.03
C GLU A 587 -26.73 -0.74 6.95
N TYR A 588 -26.04 -1.05 8.05
CA TYR A 588 -24.59 -0.99 8.12
C TYR A 588 -23.95 -2.03 7.18
N ASP A 589 -23.07 -1.56 6.31
CA ASP A 589 -22.31 -2.40 5.38
C ASP A 589 -20.81 -2.12 5.54
N SER A 590 -20.05 -3.18 5.83
CA SER A 590 -18.60 -3.21 6.00
C SER A 590 -17.80 -2.65 4.81
N SER A 591 -18.33 -2.68 3.60
CA SER A 591 -17.64 -2.31 2.36
C SER A 591 -17.30 -0.83 2.23
N TRP A 592 -17.71 0.04 3.17
CA TRP A 592 -17.32 1.46 3.18
C TRP A 592 -15.79 1.68 3.22
N LYS A 593 -15.03 0.66 3.66
CA LYS A 593 -13.55 0.66 3.71
C LYS A 593 -12.90 0.44 2.33
N ASP A 594 -13.68 0.22 1.27
CA ASP A 594 -13.15 -0.25 -0.01
C ASP A 594 -12.26 0.80 -0.67
N ASN A 595 -11.10 0.34 -1.18
CA ASN A 595 -10.07 1.18 -1.78
C ASN A 595 -9.55 2.35 -0.91
N LEU A 596 -9.51 2.17 0.42
CA LEU A 596 -9.01 3.18 1.37
C LEU A 596 -7.67 2.78 2.01
N PRO A 597 -6.53 2.90 1.31
CA PRO A 597 -5.21 2.47 1.80
C PRO A 597 -4.74 3.23 3.04
N PHE A 598 -5.20 4.47 3.23
CA PHE A 598 -4.86 5.29 4.40
C PHE A 598 -5.29 4.64 5.74
N LEU A 599 -6.33 3.78 5.73
CA LEU A 599 -6.79 3.02 6.89
C LEU A 599 -5.71 2.07 7.45
N TYR A 600 -4.75 1.67 6.63
CA TYR A 600 -3.67 0.76 7.02
C TYR A 600 -2.35 1.49 7.20
N HIS A 601 -2.27 2.79 6.92
CA HIS A 601 -1.03 3.56 7.00
C HIS A 601 -0.45 3.52 8.43
N GLY A 602 0.84 3.20 8.56
CA GLY A 602 1.50 3.04 9.87
C GLY A 602 1.20 1.71 10.59
N THR A 603 0.64 0.73 9.90
CA THR A 603 0.46 -0.66 10.41
C THR A 603 1.31 -1.65 9.63
N GLN A 604 1.48 -2.86 10.14
CA GLN A 604 2.17 -3.93 9.40
C GLN A 604 1.41 -4.38 8.13
N VAL A 605 0.13 -4.01 8.01
CA VAL A 605 -0.74 -4.36 6.88
C VAL A 605 -0.58 -3.36 5.72
N ALA A 606 -0.03 -2.17 5.96
CA ALA A 606 0.12 -1.11 4.96
C ALA A 606 0.73 -1.59 3.62
N PRO A 607 1.77 -2.45 3.59
CA PRO A 607 2.33 -2.91 2.32
C PRO A 607 1.35 -3.72 1.45
N PHE A 608 0.31 -4.31 2.04
CA PHE A 608 -0.69 -5.13 1.32
C PHE A 608 -1.81 -4.32 0.67
N SER A 609 -1.98 -3.04 1.04
CA SER A 609 -3.05 -2.19 0.48
C SER A 609 -2.75 -1.68 -0.93
N GLY A 610 -1.56 -1.98 -1.47
CA GLY A 610 -1.11 -1.60 -2.80
C GLY A 610 -0.72 -0.13 -2.89
N ALA A 611 0.09 0.23 -3.89
CA ALA A 611 0.41 1.64 -4.14
C ALA A 611 -0.87 2.39 -4.52
N SER A 612 -1.32 3.30 -3.65
CA SER A 612 -2.42 4.22 -3.94
C SER A 612 -2.00 5.16 -5.08
N LYS A 613 -2.25 4.75 -6.32
CA LYS A 613 -1.90 5.54 -7.53
C LYS A 613 -2.87 6.71 -7.77
N ARG A 614 -3.87 6.90 -6.91
CA ARG A 614 -4.70 8.13 -6.88
C ARG A 614 -4.15 9.00 -5.76
N ALA A 615 -4.08 10.31 -5.98
CA ALA A 615 -3.90 11.26 -4.89
C ALA A 615 -4.84 10.87 -3.75
N GLU A 616 -4.31 10.44 -2.61
CA GLU A 616 -5.13 9.98 -1.50
C GLU A 616 -6.06 11.13 -1.12
N GLN A 617 -7.37 10.94 -1.29
CA GLN A 617 -8.40 11.92 -0.92
C GLN A 617 -8.46 12.16 0.59
N PHE A 618 -7.84 11.26 1.35
CA PHE A 618 -7.80 11.25 2.80
C PHE A 618 -6.36 11.36 3.27
N SER A 619 -6.12 12.20 4.28
CA SER A 619 -4.80 12.33 4.87
C SER A 619 -4.42 11.02 5.58
N PRO A 620 -3.25 10.42 5.28
CA PRO A 620 -2.74 9.25 5.99
C PRO A 620 -2.22 9.56 7.39
N ALA A 621 -2.16 10.85 7.75
CA ALA A 621 -1.78 11.34 9.07
C ALA A 621 -2.91 12.13 9.73
N LEU A 622 -2.95 12.10 11.06
CA LEU A 622 -3.86 12.87 11.91
C LEU A 622 -3.13 13.41 13.14
N ILE A 623 -3.74 14.36 13.84
CA ILE A 623 -3.25 14.88 15.12
C ILE A 623 -4.21 14.38 16.20
N THR A 624 -3.69 13.62 17.16
CA THR A 624 -4.42 13.22 18.36
C THR A 624 -4.04 14.10 19.55
N SER A 625 -4.76 13.99 20.66
CA SER A 625 -4.34 14.50 21.97
C SER A 625 -2.98 13.97 22.46
N ALA A 626 -2.47 12.88 21.91
CA ALA A 626 -1.12 12.37 22.19
C ALA A 626 -0.04 12.91 21.24
N GLY A 627 -0.42 13.65 20.20
CA GLY A 627 0.45 14.18 19.14
C GLY A 627 0.13 13.63 17.75
N PRO A 628 0.96 13.95 16.74
CA PRO A 628 0.83 13.43 15.38
C PRO A 628 0.91 11.89 15.35
N MET A 629 0.03 11.26 14.56
CA MET A 629 -0.03 9.81 14.42
C MET A 629 -0.46 9.43 12.99
N ALA A 630 0.01 8.28 12.50
CA ALA A 630 -0.51 7.68 11.29
C ALA A 630 -1.96 7.21 11.49
N PHE A 631 -2.83 7.45 10.52
CA PHE A 631 -4.25 7.14 10.62
C PHE A 631 -4.50 5.65 10.91
N GLY A 632 -3.80 4.76 10.21
CA GLY A 632 -3.98 3.32 10.41
C GLY A 632 -3.53 2.83 11.78
N SER A 633 -2.46 3.40 12.37
CA SER A 633 -2.06 3.10 13.75
C SER A 633 -3.16 3.51 14.75
N TYR A 634 -3.78 4.68 14.55
CA TYR A 634 -4.91 5.14 15.35
C TYR A 634 -6.11 4.20 15.20
N TYR A 635 -6.51 3.94 13.96
CA TYR A 635 -7.65 3.11 13.60
C TYR A 635 -7.52 1.69 14.15
N ARG A 636 -6.36 1.05 14.02
CA ARG A 636 -6.05 -0.25 14.63
C ARG A 636 -6.22 -0.21 16.14
N HIS A 637 -5.60 0.78 16.79
CA HIS A 637 -5.66 0.91 18.25
C HIS A 637 -7.11 1.09 18.73
N ARG A 638 -7.87 1.97 18.06
CA ARG A 638 -9.25 2.28 18.40
C ARG A 638 -10.17 1.07 18.21
N LEU A 639 -10.05 0.36 17.08
CA LEU A 639 -10.80 -0.87 16.81
C LEU A 639 -10.51 -1.94 17.85
N ARG A 640 -9.24 -2.21 18.13
CA ARG A 640 -8.84 -3.22 19.13
C ARG A 640 -9.37 -2.86 20.50
N GLN A 641 -9.23 -1.60 20.93
CA GLN A 641 -9.73 -1.12 22.21
C GLN A 641 -11.24 -1.37 22.34
N LEU A 642 -12.04 -0.92 21.36
CA LEU A 642 -13.49 -1.06 21.39
C LEU A 642 -13.93 -2.52 21.36
N ALA A 643 -13.27 -3.35 20.54
CA ALA A 643 -13.58 -4.78 20.45
C ALA A 643 -13.30 -5.50 21.77
N LEU A 644 -12.14 -5.27 22.39
CA LEU A 644 -11.78 -5.90 23.67
C LEU A 644 -12.68 -5.45 24.82
N GLU A 645 -13.04 -4.15 24.87
CA GLU A 645 -14.00 -3.63 25.85
C GLU A 645 -15.36 -4.32 25.75
N ARG A 646 -15.85 -4.55 24.53
CA ARG A 646 -17.14 -5.24 24.28
C ARG A 646 -17.10 -6.74 24.53
N LEU A 647 -15.93 -7.35 24.43
CA LEU A 647 -15.70 -8.73 24.84
C LEU A 647 -15.59 -8.88 26.37
N GLY A 648 -15.62 -7.77 27.12
CA GLY A 648 -15.53 -7.77 28.58
C GLY A 648 -14.10 -7.87 29.11
N PHE A 649 -13.07 -7.72 28.26
CA PHE A 649 -11.70 -7.68 28.73
C PHE A 649 -11.41 -6.31 29.35
N ALA A 650 -10.98 -6.31 30.62
CA ALA A 650 -10.55 -5.10 31.30
C ALA A 650 -9.39 -4.45 30.51
N ARG A 651 -9.39 -3.11 30.42
CA ARG A 651 -8.19 -2.38 29.96
C ARG A 651 -7.03 -2.84 30.85
N GLU A 652 -5.99 -3.40 30.25
CA GLU A 652 -4.75 -3.75 30.96
C GLU A 652 -4.32 -2.52 31.78
N LYS A 653 -4.59 -2.54 33.08
CA LYS A 653 -3.96 -1.59 33.99
C LYS A 653 -2.51 -1.99 33.95
N SER A 654 -1.69 -1.19 33.27
CA SER A 654 -0.23 -1.30 33.25
C SER A 654 0.30 -1.27 34.68
N ARG A 655 0.22 -2.40 35.39
CA ARG A 655 1.09 -2.69 36.50
C ARG A 655 2.40 -3.08 35.84
N ALA A 656 3.48 -2.41 36.23
CA ALA A 656 4.82 -2.64 35.69
C ALA A 656 5.29 -4.11 35.80
N ASP A 657 4.58 -4.94 36.57
CA ASP A 657 4.80 -6.38 36.74
C ASP A 657 4.18 -7.27 35.65
N ASP A 658 3.15 -6.83 34.90
CA ASP A 658 2.51 -7.67 33.86
C ASP A 658 3.33 -7.77 32.56
N ASN A 659 4.24 -6.82 32.33
CA ASN A 659 5.23 -6.88 31.23
C ASN A 659 6.23 -8.04 31.37
N ARG A 660 6.14 -8.87 32.43
CA ARG A 660 6.99 -10.03 32.68
C ARG A 660 6.30 -11.38 32.45
N SER A 661 5.01 -11.42 32.06
CA SER A 661 4.36 -12.71 31.79
C SER A 661 4.89 -13.32 30.48
N SER A 662 5.23 -14.61 30.51
CA SER A 662 5.73 -15.35 29.35
C SER A 662 4.75 -15.34 28.16
N LEU A 663 3.44 -15.33 28.44
CA LEU A 663 2.40 -15.21 27.42
C LEU A 663 2.36 -13.83 26.74
N HIS A 664 2.67 -12.74 27.44
CA HIS A 664 2.76 -11.42 26.80
C HIS A 664 3.91 -11.36 25.80
N HIS A 665 5.06 -11.96 26.13
CA HIS A 665 6.18 -12.06 25.19
C HIS A 665 5.81 -12.94 23.99
N LEU A 666 5.23 -14.12 24.24
CA LEU A 666 4.79 -15.05 23.20
C LEU A 666 3.76 -14.40 22.26
N TRP A 667 2.77 -13.70 22.81
CA TRP A 667 1.77 -12.95 22.04
C TRP A 667 2.40 -11.82 21.23
N ARG A 668 3.33 -11.05 21.81
CA ARG A 668 4.00 -9.95 21.09
C ARG A 668 4.79 -10.47 19.90
N GLU A 669 5.52 -11.58 20.08
CA GLU A 669 6.23 -12.25 18.99
C GLU A 669 5.24 -12.72 17.91
N TYR A 670 4.18 -13.44 18.30
CA TYR A 670 3.15 -13.92 17.39
C TYR A 670 2.48 -12.77 16.62
N ALA A 671 2.04 -11.72 17.33
CA ALA A 671 1.36 -10.56 16.77
C ALA A 671 2.24 -9.82 15.76
N GLN A 672 3.54 -9.69 16.03
CA GLN A 672 4.48 -9.09 15.08
C GLN A 672 4.63 -9.93 13.81
N LEU A 673 4.69 -11.26 13.94
CA LEU A 673 4.86 -12.16 12.79
C LEU A 673 3.58 -12.29 11.96
N ALA A 674 2.42 -12.28 12.62
CA ALA A 674 1.08 -12.45 12.05
C ALA A 674 0.40 -11.13 11.58
N ASN A 675 1.12 -10.00 11.60
CA ASN A 675 0.68 -8.65 11.17
C ASN A 675 -0.47 -8.05 11.98
N LEU A 676 -0.48 -8.27 13.30
CA LEU A 676 -1.50 -7.76 14.20
C LEU A 676 -1.12 -6.41 14.84
N LEU A 677 0.07 -5.88 14.56
CA LEU A 677 0.61 -4.63 15.12
C LEU A 677 0.54 -3.44 14.16
#